data_AF-A0ABD6EXS7-F1
#
_entry.id   AF-A0ABD6EXS7-F1
#
_cell.length_a   1.000
_cell.length_b   1.000
_cell.length_c   1.000
_cell.angle_alpha   90.00
_cell.angle_beta   90.00
_cell.angle_gamma   90.00
#
_symmetry.space_group_name_H-M   'P 1'
#
loop_
_entity.id
_entity.type
_entity.pdbx_description
1 polymer ?
#
loop_
_entity_poly.entity_id
_entity_poly.type
_entity_poly.pdbx_seq_one_letter_code
_entity_poly.pdbx_strand_id
1 'polypeptide(L)'
;MWRSRFGCRMDISIGCFLFVLTVIHPTEGQANVPPPPPPSQNVNPGQEAAQIFSGLGTNPIYGVNLVPFGPEVGDQKVHPGMLTAGQTIDLHMFFPFYGGLYNYTTLSVNGYIAFATVLDQGPTINVGVDATDWPKQQDPAMMAPYLCKQQIAQNPSPGMKTGVYYRLVLRQSLFGRGSGSNMNFGGTMQSSSFFGQSVSKACPSTPDSYVHCDQQSDFFLDEMMRWLQEGVVGATAFRADAALVVTWYNTASAVSGRSDIDAGQLATYQLIWLSDQPGRLSYVILNYDKLGFDAADFRMNSRSGRCQALFNGGNHTGSVPVDPTFMYKNTPKVLAQRSGVPHMVRGRYMFRVDDVVRPAGCSNKTGGTYPMLIYPNIVNMLGEMTVDVNALCLDRGQTYVLMIEQRQTAPCVVLNSAIARCHLPKIYDWGTKTVYFQPQTGGANDEKAFVGYIYFVPPTLDPMRLDIGNTYDWFRNPPPMVMPISWYPRNFTNPDLNIVDQNIRISDDNLYSVQLGLYVVGYKESLDEQIKKFRPEHRVLARLATYSNRNTYEYRWKPQEERINLNQIERWYLTDWERMNTLFTFRFGYLKLAPVRPNDDVSSAHLLSGLVSSPISLHWMWTTNNPQFQTTTYSDQAQNARDQFVSQKSLEMCQDWLV
;
A
#
# COMPACT_ATOMS: atom_id res chain seq x y z
N MET A 1 -36.50 -7.55 -14.43
CA MET A 1 -37.74 -7.44 -13.63
C MET A 1 -37.57 -8.30 -12.38
N TRP A 2 -37.14 -7.69 -11.28
CA TRP A 2 -37.03 -8.34 -9.97
C TRP A 2 -38.05 -7.67 -9.05
N ARG A 3 -39.01 -8.45 -8.54
CA ARG A 3 -39.97 -8.00 -7.51
C ARG A 3 -39.77 -8.83 -6.24
N SER A 4 -39.08 -8.18 -5.30
CA SER A 4 -39.49 -7.88 -3.92
C SER A 4 -40.40 -8.82 -3.12
N ARG A 5 -40.03 -8.91 -1.83
CA ARG A 5 -40.81 -9.12 -0.58
C ARG A 5 -40.74 -10.52 0.01
N PHE A 6 -40.10 -10.65 1.17
CA PHE A 6 -40.78 -10.84 2.45
C PHE A 6 -39.79 -10.58 3.60
N GLY A 7 -40.19 -9.73 4.55
CA GLY A 7 -39.53 -9.58 5.84
C GLY A 7 -40.32 -10.34 6.90
N CYS A 8 -39.63 -10.73 7.97
CA CYS A 8 -40.23 -10.90 9.29
C CYS A 8 -39.20 -10.54 10.36
N ARG A 9 -39.61 -9.62 11.22
CA ARG A 9 -38.94 -9.08 12.41
C ARG A 9 -39.41 -9.93 13.60
N MET A 10 -38.54 -10.26 14.54
CA MET A 10 -38.97 -10.74 15.85
C MET A 10 -37.98 -10.28 16.92
N ASP A 11 -38.43 -9.30 17.72
CA ASP A 11 -37.81 -8.83 18.95
C ASP A 11 -38.14 -9.81 20.09
N ILE A 12 -37.15 -10.16 20.92
CA ILE A 12 -37.37 -10.65 22.29
C ILE A 12 -36.32 -10.02 23.20
N SER A 13 -36.78 -9.11 24.06
CA SER A 13 -36.08 -8.60 25.25
C SER A 13 -36.53 -9.39 26.48
N ILE A 14 -35.60 -9.90 27.28
CA ILE A 14 -35.78 -10.14 28.73
C ILE A 14 -34.43 -9.88 29.41
N GLY A 15 -34.42 -8.98 30.41
CA GLY A 15 -33.26 -8.72 31.27
C GLY A 15 -33.33 -9.48 32.60
N CYS A 16 -32.21 -9.56 33.32
CA CYS A 16 -32.14 -9.24 34.75
C CYS A 16 -30.71 -9.29 35.30
N PHE A 17 -30.52 -8.44 36.32
CA PHE A 17 -29.38 -8.20 37.21
C PHE A 17 -28.58 -9.41 37.71
N LEU A 18 -27.26 -9.20 37.93
CA LEU A 18 -26.65 -9.35 39.26
C LEU A 18 -25.24 -8.74 39.35
N PHE A 19 -25.05 -7.92 40.38
CA PHE A 19 -23.81 -7.33 40.88
C PHE A 19 -22.99 -8.38 41.65
N VAL A 20 -21.67 -8.46 41.44
CA VAL A 20 -20.73 -8.94 42.47
C VAL A 20 -19.45 -8.10 42.42
N LEU A 21 -19.23 -7.34 43.49
CA LEU A 21 -17.94 -6.73 43.85
C LEU A 21 -16.94 -7.81 44.23
N THR A 22 -15.69 -7.70 43.76
CA THR A 22 -14.53 -8.25 44.47
C THR A 22 -13.38 -7.24 44.46
N VAL A 23 -12.90 -6.97 45.66
CA VAL A 23 -11.77 -6.09 46.02
C VAL A 23 -10.51 -6.93 46.09
N ILE A 24 -9.43 -6.52 45.41
CA ILE A 24 -8.07 -7.06 45.64
C ILE A 24 -7.05 -5.92 45.52
N HIS A 25 -6.36 -5.62 46.62
CA HIS A 25 -5.11 -4.84 46.68
C HIS A 25 -3.92 -5.68 46.20
N PRO A 26 -2.88 -5.05 45.62
CA PRO A 26 -1.58 -5.19 46.28
C PRO A 26 -0.67 -3.93 46.22
N THR A 27 -0.20 -3.58 47.42
CA THR A 27 1.18 -3.22 47.82
C THR A 27 2.14 -2.52 46.85
N GLU A 28 2.57 -1.33 47.30
CA GLU A 28 3.70 -0.55 46.83
C GLU A 28 5.06 -1.26 47.02
N GLY A 29 5.92 -1.20 46.00
CA GLY A 29 7.33 -1.60 46.05
C GLY A 29 8.23 -0.41 45.70
N GLN A 30 9.19 -0.12 46.57
CA GLN A 30 10.06 1.05 46.57
C GLN A 30 11.03 1.08 45.37
N ALA A 31 11.17 2.28 44.79
CA ALA A 31 12.15 2.58 43.74
C ALA A 31 13.53 2.92 44.34
N ASN A 32 14.57 2.25 43.85
CA ASN A 32 15.97 2.53 44.18
C ASN A 32 16.65 3.24 43.00
N VAL A 33 17.22 4.41 43.24
CA VAL A 33 17.87 5.30 42.24
C VAL A 33 19.38 5.04 42.22
N PRO A 34 20.04 4.80 41.07
CA PRO A 34 21.50 4.80 40.97
C PRO A 34 22.08 6.20 40.67
N PRO A 35 23.31 6.51 41.14
CA PRO A 35 23.95 7.83 40.99
C PRO A 35 24.57 8.07 39.58
N PRO A 36 24.84 9.33 39.20
CA PRO A 36 25.25 9.72 37.84
C PRO A 36 26.76 9.57 37.56
N PRO A 37 27.18 9.39 36.28
CA PRO A 37 28.58 9.40 35.90
C PRO A 37 29.12 10.83 35.57
N PRO A 38 30.45 11.06 35.68
CA PRO A 38 31.08 12.37 35.49
C PRO A 38 31.33 12.74 34.00
N PRO A 39 31.62 14.02 33.68
CA PRO A 39 31.59 14.54 32.32
C PRO A 39 32.96 14.68 31.62
N SER A 40 32.88 14.65 30.28
CA SER A 40 33.77 15.28 29.28
C SER A 40 35.18 14.74 29.07
N GLN A 41 35.55 14.49 27.80
CA GLN A 41 36.66 15.15 27.11
C GLN A 41 36.95 14.50 25.74
N ASN A 42 36.82 15.26 24.66
CA ASN A 42 37.92 15.63 23.76
C ASN A 42 37.48 15.84 22.31
N VAL A 43 37.68 17.08 21.87
CA VAL A 43 37.74 17.52 20.48
C VAL A 43 39.20 17.51 20.05
N ASN A 44 39.49 17.05 18.83
CA ASN A 44 40.51 17.51 17.86
C ASN A 44 41.05 16.32 17.02
N PRO A 45 41.81 16.55 15.92
CA PRO A 45 41.69 17.54 14.84
C PRO A 45 41.90 16.86 13.44
N GLY A 46 41.33 17.38 12.35
CA GLY A 46 41.62 16.82 11.02
C GLY A 46 40.70 17.33 9.92
N GLN A 47 40.97 18.54 9.43
CA GLN A 47 40.37 19.07 8.21
C GLN A 47 41.09 18.50 6.99
N GLU A 48 40.40 17.66 6.22
CA GLU A 48 40.55 17.58 4.78
C GLU A 48 39.21 17.99 4.15
N ALA A 49 39.28 18.76 3.07
CA ALA A 49 38.11 19.24 2.33
C ALA A 49 37.39 18.05 1.67
N ALA A 50 36.48 17.44 2.41
CA ALA A 50 35.73 16.26 1.98
C ALA A 50 34.55 16.64 1.08
N GLN A 51 34.42 15.91 -0.03
CA GLN A 51 33.18 15.80 -0.79
C GLN A 51 32.00 15.54 0.16
N ILE A 52 30.85 16.16 -0.09
CA ILE A 52 29.66 15.90 0.71
C ILE A 52 29.19 14.48 0.39
N PHE A 53 29.53 13.56 1.29
CA PHE A 53 28.81 12.32 1.49
C PHE A 53 29.09 11.82 2.91
N SER A 54 28.05 11.69 3.73
CA SER A 54 28.05 10.70 4.80
C SER A 54 26.64 10.20 5.06
N GLY A 55 26.14 9.44 4.08
CA GLY A 55 25.38 8.24 4.36
C GLY A 55 26.25 7.15 5.00
N LEU A 56 27.05 7.47 6.03
CA LEU A 56 27.79 6.49 6.81
C LEU A 56 26.92 5.97 7.96
N GLY A 57 25.79 5.38 7.56
CA GLY A 57 25.24 4.25 8.26
C GLY A 57 25.74 2.99 7.57
N THR A 58 27.04 2.68 7.65
CA THR A 58 27.49 1.30 7.49
C THR A 58 27.21 0.58 8.80
N ASN A 59 25.94 0.57 9.22
CA ASN A 59 25.54 -0.43 10.18
C ASN A 59 25.33 -1.70 9.34
N PRO A 60 26.12 -2.76 9.53
CA PRO A 60 25.89 -4.02 8.81
C PRO A 60 24.48 -4.60 9.06
N ILE A 61 23.72 -4.04 10.01
CA ILE A 61 22.34 -4.39 10.35
C ILE A 61 21.29 -3.42 9.75
N TYR A 62 21.62 -2.14 9.46
CA TYR A 62 20.66 -1.13 9.00
C TYR A 62 21.25 -0.25 7.88
N GLY A 63 20.51 -0.03 6.78
CA GLY A 63 20.98 0.74 5.62
C GLY A 63 21.18 2.25 5.86
N VAL A 64 21.52 2.98 4.79
CA VAL A 64 21.65 4.46 4.82
C VAL A 64 20.29 5.11 5.11
N ASN A 65 20.24 5.99 6.10
CA ASN A 65 19.00 6.60 6.59
C ASN A 65 18.47 7.73 5.68
N LEU A 66 19.35 8.67 5.31
CA LEU A 66 19.02 9.81 4.46
C LEU A 66 19.26 9.49 2.98
N VAL A 67 18.45 10.07 2.08
CA VAL A 67 18.79 10.10 0.66
C VAL A 67 19.91 11.12 0.40
N PRO A 68 20.73 10.95 -0.65
CA PRO A 68 21.71 11.96 -1.04
C PRO A 68 21.06 13.34 -1.21
N PHE A 69 21.67 14.36 -0.63
CA PHE A 69 21.18 15.75 -0.62
C PHE A 69 22.37 16.71 -0.61
N GLY A 70 22.17 17.92 -1.12
CA GLY A 70 23.19 18.97 -1.24
C GLY A 70 23.44 19.41 -2.68
N PRO A 71 24.27 20.46 -2.88
CA PRO A 71 24.55 21.01 -4.22
C PRO A 71 25.11 19.99 -5.21
N GLU A 72 25.87 19.01 -4.73
CA GLU A 72 26.47 17.93 -5.52
C GLU A 72 25.47 16.99 -6.18
N VAL A 73 24.24 16.91 -5.66
CA VAL A 73 23.13 16.17 -6.25
C VAL A 73 22.06 17.10 -6.85
N GLY A 74 22.39 18.38 -7.01
CA GLY A 74 21.53 19.38 -7.64
C GLY A 74 20.51 20.04 -6.71
N ASP A 75 20.66 19.92 -5.38
CA ASP A 75 19.75 20.60 -4.46
C ASP A 75 20.05 22.11 -4.40
N GLN A 76 18.98 22.90 -4.40
CA GLN A 76 19.07 24.32 -4.07
C GLN A 76 18.98 24.52 -2.56
N LYS A 77 19.68 25.54 -2.06
CA LYS A 77 19.58 25.97 -0.66
C LYS A 77 18.57 27.11 -0.54
N VAL A 78 17.70 27.03 0.47
CA VAL A 78 16.76 28.12 0.77
C VAL A 78 17.51 29.43 0.99
N HIS A 79 17.04 30.49 0.34
CA HIS A 79 17.71 31.79 0.34
C HIS A 79 17.79 32.36 1.77
N PRO A 80 18.93 32.92 2.22
CA PRO A 80 19.08 33.45 3.58
C PRO A 80 18.00 34.48 3.98
N GLY A 81 17.56 35.32 3.03
CA GLY A 81 16.48 36.29 3.24
C GLY A 81 15.08 35.69 3.42
N MET A 82 14.89 34.42 3.04
CA MET A 82 13.61 33.69 3.12
C MET A 82 13.58 32.70 4.30
N LEU A 83 14.60 32.68 5.15
CA LEU A 83 14.67 31.75 6.28
C LEU A 83 13.55 31.96 7.31
N THR A 84 13.07 33.20 7.46
CA THR A 84 11.97 33.53 8.39
C THR A 84 10.59 33.37 7.75
N ALA A 85 10.38 33.98 6.57
CA ALA A 85 9.08 33.97 5.88
C ALA A 85 8.76 32.66 5.16
N GLY A 86 9.77 31.81 4.94
CA GLY A 86 9.70 30.63 4.08
C GLY A 86 9.91 30.99 2.61
N GLN A 87 10.34 29.99 1.83
CA GLN A 87 10.53 30.12 0.39
C GLN A 87 9.46 29.30 -0.34
N THR A 88 8.64 29.98 -1.14
CA THR A 88 7.65 29.33 -2.00
C THR A 88 8.30 28.86 -3.29
N ILE A 89 7.99 27.62 -3.69
CA ILE A 89 8.45 26.99 -4.93
C ILE A 89 7.28 26.39 -5.69
N ASP A 90 7.41 26.33 -7.02
CA ASP A 90 6.45 25.65 -7.89
C ASP A 90 6.80 24.16 -8.01
N LEU A 91 5.79 23.29 -7.95
CA LEU A 91 5.94 21.84 -8.01
C LEU A 91 5.81 21.26 -9.42
N HIS A 92 5.37 22.07 -10.40
CA HIS A 92 5.18 21.69 -11.81
C HIS A 92 4.37 20.40 -12.05
N MET A 93 3.70 19.88 -11.04
CA MET A 93 2.78 18.76 -11.03
C MET A 93 1.86 18.91 -9.82
N PHE A 94 0.70 18.25 -9.83
CA PHE A 94 -0.17 18.21 -8.67
C PHE A 94 0.27 17.13 -7.70
N PHE A 95 0.43 17.51 -6.44
CA PHE A 95 0.66 16.59 -5.34
C PHE A 95 -0.58 16.56 -4.44
N PRO A 96 -1.27 15.40 -4.35
CA PRO A 96 -2.42 15.22 -3.47
C PRO A 96 -2.04 15.30 -1.98
N PHE A 97 -2.80 16.09 -1.21
CA PHE A 97 -2.74 16.09 0.25
C PHE A 97 -4.09 16.49 0.87
N TYR A 98 -4.66 15.64 1.72
CA TYR A 98 -6.00 15.84 2.32
C TYR A 98 -7.10 16.16 1.28
N GLY A 99 -7.06 15.52 0.12
CA GLY A 99 -7.97 15.74 -1.01
C GLY A 99 -7.69 17.01 -1.82
N GLY A 100 -6.80 17.89 -1.35
CA GLY A 100 -6.30 19.03 -2.12
C GLY A 100 -5.26 18.62 -3.16
N LEU A 101 -5.24 19.32 -4.29
CA LEU A 101 -4.24 19.14 -5.35
C LEU A 101 -3.29 20.34 -5.38
N TYR A 102 -2.13 20.21 -4.75
CA TYR A 102 -1.19 21.32 -4.61
C TYR A 102 -0.15 21.33 -5.74
N ASN A 103 0.05 22.49 -6.36
CA ASN A 103 1.06 22.72 -7.38
C ASN A 103 2.19 23.67 -6.92
N TYR A 104 2.17 24.07 -5.65
CA TYR A 104 3.22 24.86 -5.00
C TYR A 104 3.40 24.40 -3.56
N THR A 105 4.52 24.79 -2.94
CA THR A 105 4.70 24.65 -1.49
C THR A 105 5.63 25.72 -0.95
N THR A 106 5.47 26.08 0.32
CA THR A 106 6.35 26.99 1.05
C THR A 106 7.24 26.20 2.00
N LEU A 107 8.55 26.28 1.80
CA LEU A 107 9.57 25.64 2.62
C LEU A 107 9.97 26.55 3.78
N SER A 108 9.81 26.09 5.02
CA SER A 108 10.17 26.87 6.21
C SER A 108 11.35 26.25 6.97
N VAL A 109 12.21 27.10 7.54
CA VAL A 109 13.28 26.66 8.46
C VAL A 109 12.71 26.01 9.72
N ASN A 110 11.49 26.36 10.09
CA ASN A 110 10.78 25.84 11.25
C ASN A 110 10.31 24.37 11.11
N GLY A 111 10.85 23.64 10.13
CA GLY A 111 10.68 22.20 9.97
C GLY A 111 9.35 21.75 9.40
N TYR A 112 8.79 22.55 8.49
CA TYR A 112 7.57 22.22 7.76
C TYR A 112 7.62 22.69 6.31
N ILE A 113 6.80 22.04 5.49
CA ILE A 113 6.33 22.56 4.21
C ILE A 113 4.84 22.88 4.35
N ALA A 114 4.40 24.02 3.83
CA ALA A 114 3.02 24.49 3.96
C ALA A 114 2.42 24.87 2.62
N PHE A 115 1.09 24.81 2.56
CA PHE A 115 0.30 25.17 1.38
C PHE A 115 -0.55 26.42 1.60
N ALA A 116 -0.43 27.02 2.78
CA ALA A 116 -1.06 28.26 3.16
C ALA A 116 -0.10 29.08 4.03
N THR A 117 -0.42 30.34 4.24
CA THR A 117 0.33 31.19 5.18
C THR A 117 0.26 30.61 6.58
N VAL A 118 1.41 30.44 7.22
CA VAL A 118 1.52 29.97 8.60
C VAL A 118 1.73 31.16 9.52
N LEU A 119 0.82 31.35 10.47
CA LEU A 119 1.00 32.33 11.53
C LEU A 119 2.01 31.78 12.54
N ASP A 120 3.16 32.42 12.63
CA ASP A 120 4.26 31.99 13.49
C ASP A 120 4.42 32.90 14.72
N GLN A 121 3.35 33.59 15.12
CA GLN A 121 3.35 34.48 16.28
C GLN A 121 3.42 33.67 17.58
N GLY A 122 4.43 33.98 18.41
CA GLY A 122 4.62 33.35 19.72
C GLY A 122 5.72 32.28 19.77
N PRO A 123 5.92 31.64 20.93
CA PRO A 123 7.00 30.67 21.16
C PRO A 123 6.71 29.29 20.53
N THR A 124 5.45 28.99 20.22
CA THR A 124 5.00 27.74 19.62
C THR A 124 4.17 28.02 18.37
N ILE A 125 4.38 27.22 17.33
CA ILE A 125 3.55 27.26 16.13
C ILE A 125 2.36 26.33 16.39
N ASN A 126 1.17 26.90 16.50
CA ASN A 126 -0.05 26.16 16.83
C ASN A 126 -0.79 25.78 15.55
N VAL A 127 -1.18 24.50 15.44
CA VAL A 127 -1.83 23.93 14.26
C VAL A 127 -2.85 22.86 14.69
N GLY A 128 -3.89 22.70 13.89
CA GLY A 128 -4.93 21.68 14.09
C GLY A 128 -6.04 22.08 15.06
N VAL A 129 -7.00 21.16 15.19
CA VAL A 129 -8.30 21.36 15.87
C VAL A 129 -8.19 21.70 17.35
N ASP A 130 -7.18 21.14 18.04
CA ASP A 130 -7.02 21.32 19.49
C ASP A 130 -6.31 22.63 19.85
N ALA A 131 -5.62 23.25 18.88
CA ALA A 131 -4.70 24.36 19.13
C ALA A 131 -5.06 25.66 18.40
N THR A 132 -6.08 25.66 17.55
CA THR A 132 -6.51 26.83 16.76
C THR A 132 -8.04 27.00 16.81
N ASP A 133 -8.53 28.25 16.88
CA ASP A 133 -9.97 28.59 16.81
C ASP A 133 -10.38 28.96 15.38
N TRP A 134 -10.45 27.99 14.47
CA TRP A 134 -10.89 28.23 13.10
C TRP A 134 -12.40 28.52 13.04
N PRO A 135 -12.88 29.53 12.27
CA PRO A 135 -12.15 30.33 11.28
C PRO A 135 -11.57 31.65 11.81
N LYS A 136 -11.65 31.95 13.11
CA LYS A 136 -11.10 33.20 13.67
C LYS A 136 -9.57 33.23 13.60
N GLN A 137 -8.94 32.08 13.82
CA GLN A 137 -7.52 31.85 13.65
C GLN A 137 -7.29 30.94 12.44
N GLN A 138 -6.28 31.27 11.64
CA GLN A 138 -5.90 30.45 10.49
C GLN A 138 -5.35 29.11 10.96
N ASP A 139 -5.82 28.03 10.33
CA ASP A 139 -5.31 26.67 10.51
C ASP A 139 -4.72 26.19 9.17
N PRO A 140 -3.40 26.35 8.94
CA PRO A 140 -2.79 26.10 7.65
C PRO A 140 -2.56 24.61 7.36
N ALA A 141 -2.84 24.20 6.13
CA ALA A 141 -2.47 22.88 5.64
C ALA A 141 -0.95 22.77 5.51
N MET A 142 -0.36 21.75 6.14
CA MET A 142 1.10 21.56 6.15
C MET A 142 1.52 20.12 6.43
N MET A 143 2.73 19.80 5.99
CA MET A 143 3.47 18.61 6.43
C MET A 143 4.66 19.08 7.26
N ALA A 144 4.71 18.67 8.52
CA ALA A 144 5.74 19.11 9.44
C ALA A 144 6.49 17.90 10.00
N PRO A 145 7.60 17.47 9.37
CA PRO A 145 8.47 16.45 9.94
C PRO A 145 8.97 16.84 11.33
N TYR A 146 9.21 18.14 11.57
CA TYR A 146 9.69 18.61 12.85
C TYR A 146 9.35 20.08 13.10
N LEU A 147 8.07 20.36 13.34
CA LEU A 147 7.51 21.68 13.66
C LEU A 147 8.09 22.23 14.96
N CYS A 148 9.04 23.17 14.84
CA CYS A 148 9.53 23.96 15.96
C CYS A 148 9.98 25.33 15.48
N LYS A 149 10.14 26.29 16.38
CA LYS A 149 10.94 27.49 16.08
C LYS A 149 12.41 27.08 15.98
N GLN A 150 12.96 27.18 14.78
CA GLN A 150 14.32 26.74 14.46
C GLN A 150 15.14 27.90 13.88
N GLN A 151 16.46 27.76 13.96
CA GLN A 151 17.42 28.67 13.37
C GLN A 151 18.52 27.89 12.66
N ILE A 152 19.10 28.54 11.66
CA ILE A 152 20.30 28.07 10.95
C ILE A 152 21.49 28.85 11.49
N ALA A 153 22.51 28.14 11.97
CA ALA A 153 23.75 28.79 12.41
C ALA A 153 24.38 29.56 11.23
N GLN A 154 24.43 30.89 11.34
CA GLN A 154 24.95 31.78 10.29
C GLN A 154 26.48 31.78 10.23
N ASN A 155 27.14 31.64 11.39
CA ASN A 155 28.59 31.52 11.52
C ASN A 155 28.94 30.15 12.12
N PRO A 156 28.74 29.03 11.41
CA PRO A 156 29.04 27.70 11.95
C PRO A 156 30.56 27.53 12.13
N SER A 157 30.95 26.60 13.01
CA SER A 157 32.37 26.25 13.17
C SER A 157 32.97 25.80 11.82
N PRO A 158 34.26 26.04 11.54
CA PRO A 158 34.88 25.65 10.28
C PRO A 158 34.63 24.18 9.93
N GLY A 159 34.01 23.93 8.77
CA GLY A 159 33.64 22.57 8.29
C GLY A 159 32.19 22.15 8.57
N MET A 160 31.45 22.89 9.40
CA MET A 160 30.04 22.60 9.67
C MET A 160 29.14 23.29 8.64
N LYS A 161 28.46 22.49 7.80
CA LYS A 161 27.43 22.98 6.88
C LYS A 161 26.06 22.96 7.56
N THR A 162 25.24 23.95 7.26
CA THR A 162 23.86 24.10 7.78
C THR A 162 22.98 24.65 6.66
N GLY A 163 21.70 24.28 6.63
CA GLY A 163 20.82 24.72 5.55
C GLY A 163 19.51 23.95 5.46
N VAL A 164 18.56 24.53 4.73
CA VAL A 164 17.44 23.78 4.16
C VAL A 164 17.74 23.60 2.68
N TYR A 165 17.85 22.35 2.25
CA TYR A 165 18.15 21.96 0.86
C TYR A 165 16.91 21.32 0.24
N TYR A 166 16.64 21.59 -1.03
CA TYR A 166 15.50 21.01 -1.71
C TYR A 166 15.76 20.76 -3.19
N ARG A 167 15.04 19.76 -3.73
CA ARG A 167 14.93 19.50 -5.16
C ARG A 167 13.56 18.91 -5.49
N LEU A 168 13.12 19.16 -6.71
CA LEU A 168 11.98 18.52 -7.35
C LEU A 168 12.50 17.55 -8.40
N VAL A 169 12.06 16.31 -8.32
CA VAL A 169 12.43 15.21 -9.23
C VAL A 169 11.20 14.83 -10.03
N LEU A 170 11.30 14.84 -11.35
CA LEU A 170 10.21 14.52 -12.27
C LEU A 170 10.64 13.39 -13.21
N ARG A 171 9.76 12.43 -13.47
CA ARG A 171 10.05 11.30 -14.35
C ARG A 171 10.12 11.76 -15.81
N GLN A 172 11.10 11.26 -16.57
CA GLN A 172 11.28 11.64 -17.98
C GLN A 172 10.04 11.34 -18.85
N SER A 173 9.30 10.26 -18.51
CA SER A 173 8.10 9.87 -19.25
C SER A 173 6.97 10.91 -19.20
N LEU A 174 6.97 11.82 -18.21
CA LEU A 174 5.96 12.87 -18.10
C LEU A 174 5.96 13.85 -19.27
N PHE A 175 7.08 14.01 -19.94
CA PHE A 175 7.28 15.01 -20.98
C PHE A 175 7.20 14.43 -22.40
N GLY A 176 7.11 13.10 -22.53
CA GLY A 176 7.30 12.37 -23.78
C GLY A 176 8.76 11.93 -23.96
N ARG A 177 9.02 10.79 -24.61
CA ARG A 177 10.40 10.35 -24.89
C ARG A 177 10.94 11.10 -26.11
N GLY A 178 12.11 11.71 -25.99
CA GLY A 178 12.90 12.09 -27.16
C GLY A 178 13.26 10.85 -27.99
N SER A 179 13.25 10.97 -29.31
CA SER A 179 13.39 9.88 -30.32
C SER A 179 14.72 9.11 -30.34
N GLY A 180 15.45 9.00 -29.21
CA GLY A 180 16.80 8.40 -29.15
C GLY A 180 17.01 7.30 -28.11
N SER A 181 16.02 6.96 -27.28
CA SER A 181 16.15 5.84 -26.34
C SER A 181 15.81 4.51 -27.02
N ASN A 182 16.78 3.59 -27.09
CA ASN A 182 16.71 2.27 -27.76
C ASN A 182 15.75 1.25 -27.09
N MET A 183 14.74 1.73 -26.35
CA MET A 183 13.64 0.93 -25.84
C MET A 183 12.41 1.22 -26.70
N ASN A 184 12.25 0.41 -27.74
CA ASN A 184 11.17 0.46 -28.72
C ASN A 184 9.83 0.11 -28.05
N PHE A 185 9.25 1.06 -27.32
CA PHE A 185 7.86 1.01 -26.87
C PHE A 185 6.97 1.30 -28.07
N GLY A 186 6.56 0.24 -28.77
CA GLY A 186 5.57 0.32 -29.84
C GLY A 186 4.23 0.81 -29.30
N GLY A 187 3.82 1.99 -29.76
CA GLY A 187 2.55 2.63 -29.42
C GLY A 187 2.69 4.13 -29.54
N THR A 188 2.02 4.72 -30.52
CA THR A 188 1.95 6.16 -30.79
C THR A 188 1.61 6.95 -29.52
N MET A 189 2.62 7.51 -28.84
CA MET A 189 2.41 8.32 -27.65
C MET A 189 2.02 9.75 -28.05
N GLN A 190 0.80 10.13 -27.66
CA GLN A 190 0.33 11.51 -27.67
C GLN A 190 1.21 12.35 -26.74
N SER A 191 1.56 13.56 -27.19
CA SER A 191 2.18 14.61 -26.37
C SER A 191 1.44 14.75 -25.04
N SER A 192 2.16 14.89 -23.92
CA SER A 192 1.57 15.20 -22.62
C SER A 192 0.69 16.46 -22.75
N SER A 193 -0.62 16.33 -22.56
CA SER A 193 -1.55 17.49 -22.54
C SER A 193 -1.32 18.44 -21.36
N PHE A 194 -0.54 17.99 -20.36
CA PHE A 194 -0.21 18.76 -19.17
C PHE A 194 0.90 19.81 -19.42
N PHE A 195 1.92 19.47 -20.21
CA PHE A 195 2.98 20.39 -20.61
C PHE A 195 2.80 20.70 -22.10
N GLY A 196 2.18 21.83 -22.43
CA GLY A 196 1.97 22.28 -23.82
C GLY A 196 3.26 22.63 -24.60
N GLN A 197 4.42 22.10 -24.21
CA GLN A 197 5.74 22.37 -24.79
C GLN A 197 6.54 21.06 -24.95
N SER A 198 7.52 21.05 -25.86
CA SER A 198 8.42 19.91 -26.08
C SER A 198 9.29 19.61 -24.86
N VAL A 199 9.61 18.33 -24.61
CA VAL A 199 10.49 17.83 -23.52
C VAL A 199 11.70 18.71 -23.22
N SER A 200 12.45 19.06 -24.26
CA SER A 200 13.70 19.83 -24.17
C SER A 200 13.50 21.30 -23.77
N LYS A 201 12.26 21.81 -23.85
CA LYS A 201 11.85 23.14 -23.38
C LYS A 201 11.10 23.08 -22.04
N ALA A 202 10.32 22.01 -21.83
CA ALA A 202 9.53 21.82 -20.62
C ALA A 202 10.38 21.39 -19.42
N CYS A 203 11.48 20.69 -19.66
CA CYS A 203 12.44 20.37 -18.61
C CYS A 203 13.89 20.36 -19.13
N PRO A 204 14.48 21.53 -19.36
CA PRO A 204 15.93 21.64 -19.45
C PRO A 204 16.45 21.45 -18.02
N SER A 205 17.15 20.35 -17.73
CA SER A 205 17.96 20.23 -16.52
C SER A 205 19.05 21.31 -16.55
N THR A 206 18.70 22.55 -16.22
CA THR A 206 19.68 23.62 -16.09
C THR A 206 20.44 23.39 -14.79
N PRO A 207 21.78 23.52 -14.78
CA PRO A 207 22.59 23.31 -13.58
C PRO A 207 22.13 24.12 -12.36
N ASP A 208 21.44 25.25 -12.59
CA ASP A 208 20.91 26.15 -11.57
C ASP A 208 19.42 25.96 -11.29
N SER A 209 18.76 24.91 -11.78
CA SER A 209 17.35 24.63 -11.47
C SER A 209 17.21 23.65 -10.30
N TYR A 210 16.21 23.86 -9.44
CA TYR A 210 15.83 22.88 -8.42
C TYR A 210 15.02 21.72 -9.01
N VAL A 211 14.62 21.79 -10.28
CA VAL A 211 13.82 20.78 -10.99
C VAL A 211 14.73 19.90 -11.84
N HIS A 212 14.65 18.59 -11.62
CA HIS A 212 15.45 17.57 -12.30
C HIS A 212 14.55 16.53 -12.99
N CYS A 213 14.91 16.17 -14.21
CA CYS A 213 14.16 15.25 -15.08
C CYS A 213 15.08 14.48 -16.02
N ASP A 214 16.18 13.99 -15.46
CA ASP A 214 17.19 13.21 -16.15
C ASP A 214 17.05 11.72 -15.84
N GLN A 215 18.00 10.91 -16.33
CA GLN A 215 18.01 9.48 -16.05
C GLN A 215 18.20 9.18 -14.55
N GLN A 216 18.96 10.03 -13.84
CA GLN A 216 19.17 9.91 -12.40
C GLN A 216 17.87 10.13 -11.61
N SER A 217 16.99 11.00 -12.11
CA SER A 217 15.66 11.25 -11.58
C SER A 217 14.78 10.00 -11.65
N ASP A 218 14.79 9.29 -12.78
CA ASP A 218 14.06 8.03 -12.94
C ASP A 218 14.57 6.95 -11.97
N PHE A 219 15.90 6.81 -11.83
CA PHE A 219 16.50 5.87 -10.87
C PHE A 219 16.12 6.21 -9.41
N PHE A 220 16.14 7.48 -9.05
CA PHE A 220 15.75 7.94 -7.71
C PHE A 220 14.28 7.60 -7.40
N LEU A 221 13.37 7.89 -8.34
CA LEU A 221 11.95 7.56 -8.18
C LEU A 221 11.72 6.06 -8.05
N ASP A 222 12.45 5.25 -8.82
CA ASP A 222 12.38 3.79 -8.73
C ASP A 222 12.90 3.26 -7.38
N GLU A 223 13.95 3.86 -6.82
CA GLU A 223 14.42 3.53 -5.47
C GLU A 223 13.37 3.87 -4.39
N MET A 224 12.75 5.05 -4.47
CA MET A 224 11.70 5.44 -3.53
C MET A 224 10.48 4.52 -3.60
N MET A 225 10.11 4.08 -4.81
CA MET A 225 9.04 3.09 -4.98
C MET A 225 9.37 1.75 -4.33
N ARG A 226 10.61 1.27 -4.48
CA ARG A 226 11.05 0.04 -3.81
C ARG A 226 10.96 0.18 -2.29
N TRP A 227 11.33 1.33 -1.73
CA TRP A 227 11.18 1.59 -0.31
C TRP A 227 9.72 1.55 0.14
N LEU A 228 8.82 2.21 -0.59
CA LEU A 228 7.39 2.17 -0.28
C LEU A 228 6.83 0.74 -0.36
N GLN A 229 7.26 -0.08 -1.31
CA GLN A 229 6.80 -1.48 -1.44
C GLN A 229 7.14 -2.34 -0.23
N GLU A 230 8.27 -2.08 0.44
CA GLU A 230 8.67 -2.82 1.64
C GLU A 230 7.94 -2.37 2.91
N GLY A 231 7.44 -1.13 2.95
CA GLY A 231 6.86 -0.53 4.16
C GLY A 231 5.36 -0.30 4.10
N VAL A 232 4.80 -0.08 2.92
CA VAL A 232 3.45 0.42 2.71
C VAL A 232 2.62 -0.56 1.91
N VAL A 233 1.55 -1.03 2.53
CA VAL A 233 0.55 -1.87 1.89
C VAL A 233 -0.12 -1.14 0.74
N GLY A 234 -0.16 -1.81 -0.43
CA GLY A 234 -0.70 -1.27 -1.68
C GLY A 234 0.27 -0.41 -2.49
N ALA A 235 1.48 -0.12 -1.99
CA ALA A 235 2.48 0.63 -2.76
C ALA A 235 3.01 -0.12 -4.00
N THR A 236 2.77 -1.43 -4.10
CA THR A 236 3.04 -2.22 -5.32
C THR A 236 2.21 -1.76 -6.53
N ALA A 237 1.08 -1.09 -6.31
CA ALA A 237 0.24 -0.50 -7.35
C ALA A 237 0.51 1.00 -7.57
N PHE A 238 1.46 1.60 -6.83
CA PHE A 238 1.81 3.01 -6.94
C PHE A 238 3.05 3.21 -7.82
N ARG A 239 2.90 4.03 -8.87
CA ARG A 239 4.01 4.47 -9.73
C ARG A 239 4.34 5.94 -9.43
N ALA A 240 5.52 6.19 -8.89
CA ALA A 240 5.98 7.56 -8.62
C ALA A 240 6.43 8.24 -9.92
N ASP A 241 5.79 9.34 -10.29
CA ASP A 241 6.18 10.17 -11.43
C ASP A 241 6.81 11.51 -11.00
N ALA A 242 6.62 11.93 -9.75
CA ALA A 242 7.37 13.02 -9.16
C ALA A 242 7.73 12.79 -7.69
N ALA A 243 8.77 13.48 -7.24
CA ALA A 243 9.14 13.60 -5.83
C ALA A 243 9.63 15.02 -5.49
N LEU A 244 9.14 15.59 -4.39
CA LEU A 244 9.79 16.70 -3.72
C LEU A 244 10.66 16.16 -2.60
N VAL A 245 11.94 16.51 -2.58
CA VAL A 245 12.88 16.18 -1.51
C VAL A 245 13.26 17.47 -0.78
N VAL A 246 13.11 17.48 0.54
CA VAL A 246 13.50 18.60 1.40
C VAL A 246 14.31 18.07 2.57
N THR A 247 15.50 18.64 2.79
CA THR A 247 16.42 18.28 3.87
C THR A 247 16.66 19.48 4.77
N TRP A 248 16.35 19.34 6.05
CA TRP A 248 16.81 20.27 7.10
C TRP A 248 18.10 19.71 7.66
N TYR A 249 19.22 20.38 7.36
CA TYR A 249 20.55 19.91 7.73
C TYR A 249 21.16 20.78 8.83
N ASN A 250 21.51 20.13 9.94
CA ASN A 250 22.08 20.74 11.13
C ASN A 250 21.33 22.01 11.58
N THR A 251 20.00 21.95 11.68
CA THR A 251 19.20 23.04 12.23
C THR A 251 19.25 23.01 13.75
N ALA A 252 19.18 24.18 14.38
CA ALA A 252 19.16 24.31 15.83
C ALA A 252 17.83 24.90 16.28
N SER A 253 17.46 24.72 17.54
CA SER A 253 16.29 25.40 18.11
C SER A 253 16.51 26.92 18.14
N ALA A 254 15.49 27.73 17.91
CA ALA A 254 15.59 29.19 18.00
C ALA A 254 16.03 29.69 19.40
N VAL A 255 15.83 28.88 20.44
CA VAL A 255 16.25 29.19 21.82
C VAL A 255 17.62 28.61 22.19
N SER A 256 18.29 27.88 21.29
CA SER A 256 19.63 27.31 21.55
C SER A 256 20.69 28.40 21.56
N GLY A 257 21.56 28.38 22.57
CA GLY A 257 22.76 29.20 22.60
C GLY A 257 23.90 28.61 21.78
N ARG A 258 25.02 29.35 21.69
CA ARG A 258 26.22 28.88 20.97
C ARG A 258 26.80 27.59 21.57
N SER A 259 26.80 27.47 22.89
CA SER A 259 27.25 26.27 23.60
C SER A 259 26.46 25.02 23.22
N ASP A 260 25.15 25.16 23.00
CA ASP A 260 24.26 24.04 22.69
C ASP A 260 24.50 23.56 21.24
N ILE A 261 24.71 24.52 20.33
CA ILE A 261 25.10 24.27 18.93
C ILE A 261 26.46 23.58 18.86
N ASP A 262 27.46 24.08 19.60
CA ASP A 262 28.81 23.50 19.63
C ASP A 262 28.83 22.13 20.32
N ALA A 263 27.90 21.87 21.25
CA ALA A 263 27.67 20.54 21.85
C ALA A 263 26.94 19.56 20.91
N GLY A 264 26.56 19.99 19.70
CA GLY A 264 25.93 19.14 18.70
C GLY A 264 24.43 18.91 18.89
N GLN A 265 23.73 19.74 19.67
CA GLN A 265 22.26 19.71 19.82
C GLN A 265 21.56 20.22 18.55
N LEU A 266 21.73 19.48 17.46
CA LEU A 266 21.29 19.83 16.12
C LEU A 266 20.34 18.76 15.59
N ALA A 267 19.42 19.17 14.74
CA ALA A 267 18.50 18.29 14.05
C ALA A 267 18.92 18.10 12.59
N THR A 268 18.75 16.88 12.07
CA THR A 268 18.90 16.56 10.66
C THR A 268 17.85 15.54 10.25
N TYR A 269 17.01 15.93 9.31
CA TYR A 269 15.87 15.14 8.86
C TYR A 269 15.44 15.53 7.45
N GLN A 270 14.70 14.64 6.81
CA GLN A 270 14.23 14.76 5.43
C GLN A 270 12.74 14.47 5.30
N LEU A 271 12.12 15.17 4.35
CA LEU A 271 10.80 14.86 3.81
C LEU A 271 10.95 14.55 2.33
N ILE A 272 10.38 13.42 1.91
CA ILE A 272 10.28 13.02 0.52
C ILE A 272 8.79 12.82 0.23
N TRP A 273 8.21 13.69 -0.58
CA TRP A 273 6.80 13.64 -0.96
C TRP A 273 6.69 13.17 -2.40
N LEU A 274 5.95 12.09 -2.63
CA LEU A 274 5.85 11.37 -3.91
C LEU A 274 4.42 11.48 -4.45
N SER A 275 4.28 11.59 -5.76
CA SER A 275 2.98 11.60 -6.44
C SER A 275 3.03 10.86 -7.79
N ASP A 276 1.89 10.30 -8.19
CA ASP A 276 1.68 9.67 -9.49
C ASP A 276 1.24 10.68 -10.56
N GLN A 277 1.45 10.36 -11.84
CA GLN A 277 1.07 11.25 -12.95
C GLN A 277 -0.40 11.70 -12.89
N PRO A 278 -1.39 10.83 -12.57
CA PRO A 278 -2.79 11.26 -12.46
C PRO A 278 -3.09 12.22 -11.31
N GLY A 279 -2.17 12.41 -10.36
CA GLY A 279 -2.41 13.18 -9.13
C GLY A 279 -3.52 12.56 -8.29
N ARG A 280 -3.52 11.22 -8.14
CA ARG A 280 -4.53 10.49 -7.37
C ARG A 280 -3.95 9.88 -6.11
N LEU A 281 -2.73 9.36 -6.19
CA LEU A 281 -2.04 8.73 -5.08
C LEU A 281 -0.84 9.57 -4.67
N SER A 282 -0.64 9.67 -3.36
CA SER A 282 0.50 10.37 -2.81
C SER A 282 0.99 9.72 -1.53
N TYR A 283 2.32 9.68 -1.40
CA TYR A 283 3.02 9.08 -0.28
C TYR A 283 4.09 10.02 0.24
N VAL A 284 4.35 9.96 1.54
CA VAL A 284 5.44 10.71 2.18
C VAL A 284 6.36 9.73 2.89
N ILE A 285 7.66 9.90 2.70
CA ILE A 285 8.72 9.25 3.47
C ILE A 285 9.40 10.33 4.30
N LEU A 286 9.45 10.11 5.61
CA LEU A 286 10.20 10.95 6.55
C LEU A 286 11.42 10.17 7.03
N ASN A 287 12.61 10.76 6.93
CA ASN A 287 13.84 10.19 7.46
C ASN A 287 14.41 11.11 8.55
N TYR A 288 14.65 10.58 9.75
CA TYR A 288 15.25 11.30 10.87
C TYR A 288 16.63 10.71 11.17
N ASP A 289 17.69 11.47 10.90
CA ASP A 289 19.05 11.04 11.25
C ASP A 289 19.39 11.32 12.71
N LYS A 290 19.14 12.56 13.13
CA LYS A 290 19.31 13.00 14.51
C LYS A 290 18.34 14.13 14.84
N LEU A 291 17.87 14.14 16.08
CA LEU A 291 17.05 15.20 16.66
C LEU A 291 17.69 15.58 17.99
N GLY A 292 18.39 16.72 18.01
CA GLY A 292 19.29 17.09 19.10
C GLY A 292 18.64 17.85 20.26
N PHE A 293 17.34 18.12 20.22
CA PHE A 293 16.62 18.86 21.25
C PHE A 293 15.18 18.36 21.37
N ASP A 294 14.57 18.53 22.54
CA ASP A 294 13.16 18.24 22.80
C ASP A 294 12.44 19.45 23.37
N ALA A 295 11.10 19.40 23.35
CA ALA A 295 10.22 20.38 23.98
C ALA A 295 10.50 20.60 25.49
N ALA A 296 11.13 19.64 26.18
CA ALA A 296 11.45 19.69 27.61
C ALA A 296 12.93 19.99 27.92
N ASP A 297 13.81 20.02 26.92
CA ASP A 297 15.27 19.98 27.14
C ASP A 297 15.90 21.36 27.48
N PHE A 298 15.15 22.47 27.33
CA PHE A 298 15.70 23.79 27.60
C PHE A 298 15.61 24.18 29.09
N ARG A 299 16.71 23.93 29.82
CA ARG A 299 17.03 24.46 31.17
C ARG A 299 15.83 24.49 32.13
N MET A 300 15.38 23.33 32.61
CA MET A 300 14.35 23.21 33.66
C MET A 300 13.03 23.94 33.33
N ASN A 301 12.51 23.81 32.10
CA ASN A 301 11.28 24.48 31.63
C ASN A 301 11.33 26.03 31.64
N SER A 302 12.51 26.66 31.75
CA SER A 302 12.63 28.13 31.79
C SER A 302 12.52 28.81 30.41
N ARG A 303 12.60 28.05 29.30
CA ARG A 303 12.42 28.55 27.93
C ARG A 303 11.31 27.78 27.23
N SER A 304 10.31 28.50 26.70
CA SER A 304 9.14 27.91 26.04
C SER A 304 9.42 27.64 24.55
N GLY A 305 9.04 26.44 24.09
CA GLY A 305 9.11 26.03 22.69
C GLY A 305 8.81 24.53 22.57
N ARG A 306 7.68 24.17 21.96
CA ARG A 306 7.28 22.77 21.76
C ARG A 306 7.60 22.35 20.33
N CYS A 307 8.31 21.24 20.22
CA CYS A 307 8.55 20.54 18.97
C CYS A 307 7.49 19.47 18.73
N GLN A 308 7.00 19.36 17.51
CA GLN A 308 6.01 18.36 17.11
C GLN A 308 6.27 17.90 15.68
N ALA A 309 6.03 16.64 15.37
CA ALA A 309 6.05 16.04 14.04
C ALA A 309 4.63 15.58 13.65
N LEU A 310 4.02 16.23 12.67
CA LEU A 310 2.63 15.96 12.30
C LEU A 310 2.32 16.37 10.86
N PHE A 311 1.20 15.85 10.37
CA PHE A 311 0.50 16.33 9.20
C PHE A 311 -0.75 17.07 9.63
N ASN A 312 -1.03 18.21 9.01
CA ASN A 312 -2.24 19.00 9.27
C ASN A 312 -2.96 19.29 7.97
N GLY A 313 -4.23 18.92 7.87
CA GLY A 313 -5.06 19.17 6.68
C GLY A 313 -5.50 20.62 6.54
N GLY A 314 -5.32 21.43 7.58
CA GLY A 314 -5.78 22.82 7.64
C GLY A 314 -7.30 22.93 7.74
N ASN A 315 -7.80 24.12 8.10
CA ASN A 315 -9.23 24.40 8.28
C ASN A 315 -9.98 23.34 9.11
N HIS A 316 -9.33 22.79 10.15
CA HIS A 316 -9.88 21.73 11.01
C HIS A 316 -10.21 20.41 10.28
N THR A 317 -9.64 20.17 9.09
CA THR A 317 -9.82 18.94 8.29
C THR A 317 -9.22 17.70 8.96
N GLY A 318 -8.28 17.89 9.87
CA GLY A 318 -7.69 16.82 10.69
C GLY A 318 -6.20 17.01 10.90
N SER A 319 -5.66 16.36 11.93
CA SER A 319 -4.23 16.32 12.21
C SER A 319 -3.79 14.89 12.54
N VAL A 320 -2.64 14.48 12.02
CA VAL A 320 -2.06 13.15 12.25
C VAL A 320 -0.63 13.29 12.74
N PRO A 321 -0.30 12.88 13.97
CA PRO A 321 1.08 12.85 14.42
C PRO A 321 1.87 11.77 13.68
N VAL A 322 3.16 11.99 13.46
CA VAL A 322 4.06 11.01 12.82
C VAL A 322 4.12 9.70 13.63
N ASP A 323 4.15 9.80 14.95
CA ASP A 323 4.07 8.66 15.86
C ASP A 323 3.08 8.99 17.00
N PRO A 324 1.95 8.30 17.18
CA PRO A 324 0.96 8.61 18.21
C PRO A 324 1.31 8.06 19.61
N THR A 325 2.49 7.46 19.81
CA THR A 325 2.88 6.85 21.09
C THR A 325 3.13 7.90 22.18
N PHE A 326 2.93 7.50 23.44
CA PHE A 326 3.10 8.40 24.60
C PHE A 326 4.53 8.96 24.71
N MET A 327 5.55 8.15 24.40
CA MET A 327 6.94 8.60 24.44
C MET A 327 7.20 9.75 23.46
N TYR A 328 6.66 9.67 22.25
CA TYR A 328 6.79 10.73 21.28
C TYR A 328 6.17 12.06 21.76
N LYS A 329 5.01 12.02 22.44
CA LYS A 329 4.33 13.23 22.94
C LYS A 329 5.21 14.06 23.88
N ASN A 330 6.05 13.40 24.68
CA ASN A 330 6.94 14.06 25.64
C ASN A 330 8.34 14.32 25.07
N THR A 331 8.80 13.46 24.15
CA THR A 331 10.19 13.39 23.71
C THR A 331 10.23 13.10 22.20
N PRO A 332 9.94 14.09 21.34
CA PRO A 332 9.93 13.90 19.89
C PRO A 332 11.24 13.37 19.29
N LYS A 333 12.40 13.53 19.96
CA LYS A 333 13.67 12.99 19.47
C LYS A 333 13.71 11.47 19.29
N VAL A 334 12.78 10.74 19.92
CA VAL A 334 12.65 9.28 19.75
C VAL A 334 12.39 8.87 18.30
N LEU A 335 11.89 9.79 17.46
CA LEU A 335 11.69 9.55 16.03
C LEU A 335 12.99 9.19 15.29
N ALA A 336 14.15 9.71 15.72
CA ALA A 336 15.44 9.32 15.13
C ALA A 336 15.95 7.95 15.62
N GLN A 337 15.42 7.48 16.75
CA GLN A 337 15.83 6.21 17.39
C GLN A 337 14.94 5.03 17.00
N ARG A 338 13.70 5.31 16.58
CA ARG A 338 12.67 4.34 16.21
C ARG A 338 12.40 4.38 14.71
N SER A 339 11.58 3.47 14.21
CA SER A 339 11.21 3.41 12.80
C SER A 339 9.84 2.78 12.64
N GLY A 340 9.09 3.25 11.65
CA GLY A 340 7.91 2.55 11.14
C GLY A 340 8.29 1.38 10.22
N VAL A 341 9.54 1.31 9.76
CA VAL A 341 10.05 0.21 8.91
C VAL A 341 11.39 -0.29 9.44
N PRO A 342 11.41 -0.89 10.65
CA PRO A 342 12.67 -1.26 11.32
C PRO A 342 13.49 -2.30 10.55
N HIS A 343 12.87 -3.12 9.69
CA HIS A 343 13.56 -4.05 8.80
C HIS A 343 14.37 -3.35 7.69
N MET A 344 14.11 -2.08 7.41
CA MET A 344 14.86 -1.30 6.41
C MET A 344 15.94 -0.46 7.06
N VAL A 345 15.54 0.46 7.94
CA VAL A 345 16.42 1.42 8.59
C VAL A 345 15.74 2.06 9.80
N ARG A 346 16.54 2.54 10.76
CA ARG A 346 16.06 3.41 11.85
C ARG A 346 15.64 4.78 11.30
N GLY A 347 14.77 5.49 12.01
CA GLY A 347 14.42 6.87 11.70
C GLY A 347 13.47 7.06 10.52
N ARG A 348 12.96 5.99 9.90
CA ARG A 348 12.14 6.07 8.70
C ARG A 348 10.66 5.82 8.99
N TYR A 349 9.82 6.72 8.51
CA TYR A 349 8.37 6.64 8.63
C TYR A 349 7.74 6.89 7.27
N MET A 350 6.67 6.14 6.95
CA MET A 350 6.00 6.21 5.66
C MET A 350 4.52 6.47 5.87
N PHE A 351 3.92 7.25 4.98
CA PHE A 351 2.53 7.65 5.06
C PHE A 351 1.91 7.63 3.67
N ARG A 352 0.65 7.22 3.58
CA ARG A 352 -0.22 7.57 2.45
C ARG A 352 -0.92 8.87 2.82
N VAL A 353 -0.89 9.88 1.95
CA VAL A 353 -1.29 11.26 2.31
C VAL A 353 -2.34 11.89 1.39
N ASP A 354 -2.84 11.14 0.41
CA ASP A 354 -3.74 11.60 -0.64
C ASP A 354 -5.09 12.14 -0.13
N ASP A 355 -6.01 11.30 0.33
CA ASP A 355 -7.36 11.69 0.77
C ASP A 355 -7.38 12.03 2.27
N VAL A 356 -6.80 11.13 3.06
CA VAL A 356 -6.58 11.26 4.49
C VAL A 356 -5.19 10.71 4.78
N VAL A 357 -4.47 11.34 5.71
CA VAL A 357 -3.16 10.83 6.12
C VAL A 357 -3.33 9.54 6.90
N ARG A 358 -2.76 8.46 6.36
CA ARG A 358 -2.76 7.12 6.97
C ARG A 358 -1.30 6.72 7.24
N PRO A 359 -0.93 6.53 8.52
CA PRO A 359 0.36 5.96 8.87
C PRO A 359 0.53 4.58 8.24
N ALA A 360 1.67 4.36 7.61
CA ALA A 360 2.08 3.07 7.08
C ALA A 360 3.32 2.55 7.83
N GLY A 361 3.75 1.35 7.48
CA GLY A 361 4.73 0.63 8.29
C GLY A 361 4.09 0.01 9.52
N CYS A 362 4.91 -0.30 10.51
CA CYS A 362 4.44 -0.79 11.79
C CYS A 362 4.17 0.35 12.78
N SER A 363 3.02 0.30 13.45
CA SER A 363 2.59 1.28 14.43
C SER A 363 1.96 0.57 15.63
N ASN A 364 2.25 1.03 16.85
CA ASN A 364 1.69 0.45 18.07
C ASN A 364 0.27 0.94 18.42
N LYS A 365 -0.36 1.72 17.54
CA LYS A 365 -1.75 2.16 17.72
C LYS A 365 -2.52 2.13 16.42
N THR A 366 -3.64 1.42 16.42
CA THR A 366 -4.76 1.64 15.50
C THR A 366 -6.07 1.52 16.28
N GLY A 367 -7.11 2.19 15.80
CA GLY A 367 -8.41 2.30 16.47
C GLY A 367 -8.95 3.72 16.41
N GLY A 368 -10.25 3.87 16.16
CA GLY A 368 -10.89 5.18 15.96
C GLY A 368 -10.35 5.90 14.71
N THR A 369 -9.67 7.03 14.93
CA THR A 369 -9.21 7.97 13.88
C THR A 369 -8.18 7.38 12.90
N TYR A 370 -7.45 6.31 13.27
CA TYR A 370 -6.38 5.71 12.45
C TYR A 370 -6.65 4.20 12.22
N PRO A 371 -7.43 3.83 11.20
CA PRO A 371 -7.62 2.44 10.84
C PRO A 371 -6.34 1.85 10.21
N MET A 372 -6.17 0.54 10.27
CA MET A 372 -5.10 -0.16 9.56
C MET A 372 -5.18 0.08 8.04
N LEU A 373 -4.04 0.10 7.37
CA LEU A 373 -3.99 0.10 5.90
C LEU A 373 -4.15 -1.33 5.38
N ILE A 374 -5.09 -1.52 4.45
CA ILE A 374 -5.40 -2.81 3.83
C ILE A 374 -5.39 -2.63 2.31
N TYR A 375 -4.74 -3.57 1.60
CA TYR A 375 -4.78 -3.62 0.15
C TYR A 375 -4.82 -5.06 -0.36
N PRO A 376 -5.72 -5.39 -1.31
CA PRO A 376 -6.84 -4.55 -1.73
C PRO A 376 -7.86 -4.34 -0.62
N ASN A 377 -8.47 -3.15 -0.61
CA ASN A 377 -9.57 -2.80 0.29
C ASN A 377 -10.95 -3.14 -0.28
N ILE A 378 -11.03 -3.52 -1.55
CA ILE A 378 -12.22 -4.06 -2.22
C ILE A 378 -11.89 -5.47 -2.67
N VAL A 379 -12.67 -6.45 -2.24
CA VAL A 379 -12.38 -7.88 -2.43
C VAL A 379 -13.60 -8.64 -2.91
N ASN A 380 -13.39 -9.72 -3.65
CA ASN A 380 -14.46 -10.58 -4.08
C ASN A 380 -15.02 -11.41 -2.91
N MET A 381 -16.35 -11.47 -2.83
CA MET A 381 -17.11 -12.30 -1.89
C MET A 381 -16.82 -13.81 -2.02
N LEU A 382 -16.40 -14.28 -3.20
CA LEU A 382 -15.95 -15.66 -3.41
C LEU A 382 -14.65 -16.00 -2.67
N GLY A 383 -14.01 -15.03 -2.03
CA GLY A 383 -12.80 -15.24 -1.24
C GLY A 383 -11.66 -15.80 -2.07
N GLU A 384 -10.81 -16.59 -1.41
CA GLU A 384 -9.64 -17.25 -2.05
C GLU A 384 -8.69 -16.25 -2.71
N MET A 385 -8.62 -15.05 -2.15
CA MET A 385 -7.65 -14.01 -2.49
C MET A 385 -6.90 -13.59 -1.24
N THR A 386 -5.81 -12.86 -1.45
CA THR A 386 -4.98 -12.36 -0.37
C THR A 386 -5.15 -10.86 -0.20
N VAL A 387 -5.12 -10.42 1.05
CA VAL A 387 -5.01 -9.00 1.41
C VAL A 387 -3.75 -8.79 2.23
N ASP A 388 -3.04 -7.71 1.96
CA ASP A 388 -1.90 -7.28 2.73
C ASP A 388 -2.35 -6.21 3.74
N VAL A 389 -1.78 -6.22 4.95
CA VAL A 389 -2.13 -5.32 6.05
C VAL A 389 -0.91 -4.70 6.72
N ASN A 390 -0.96 -3.39 7.00
CA ASN A 390 -0.04 -2.71 7.92
C ASN A 390 -0.72 -2.54 9.28
N ALA A 391 -0.08 -3.03 10.35
CA ALA A 391 -0.65 -3.01 11.69
C ALA A 391 0.44 -2.74 12.75
N LEU A 392 0.51 -3.56 13.80
CA LEU A 392 1.61 -3.56 14.77
C LEU A 392 2.94 -3.95 14.13
N CYS A 393 4.03 -3.77 14.88
CA CYS A 393 5.31 -4.34 14.51
C CYS A 393 5.22 -5.86 14.62
N LEU A 394 5.29 -6.51 13.46
CA LEU A 394 5.05 -7.94 13.29
C LEU A 394 6.29 -8.73 13.65
N ASP A 395 6.08 -9.84 14.34
CA ASP A 395 7.11 -10.82 14.64
C ASP A 395 6.86 -12.11 13.84
N ARG A 396 7.87 -12.58 13.10
CA ARG A 396 7.77 -13.83 12.34
C ARG A 396 7.61 -15.07 13.25
N GLY A 397 7.99 -14.98 14.53
CA GLY A 397 7.78 -16.04 15.51
C GLY A 397 6.34 -16.18 16.00
N GLN A 398 5.47 -15.23 15.69
CA GLN A 398 4.06 -15.23 16.12
C GLN A 398 3.12 -15.49 14.95
N THR A 399 2.02 -16.19 15.22
CA THR A 399 0.93 -16.34 14.25
C THR A 399 -0.09 -15.23 14.41
N TYR A 400 -0.53 -14.67 13.29
CA TYR A 400 -1.53 -13.60 13.26
C TYR A 400 -2.77 -14.05 12.50
N VAL A 401 -3.91 -13.51 12.92
CA VAL A 401 -5.20 -13.75 12.29
C VAL A 401 -5.91 -12.43 12.01
N LEU A 402 -6.64 -12.41 10.90
CA LEU A 402 -7.57 -11.34 10.56
C LEU A 402 -8.99 -11.84 10.78
N MET A 403 -9.65 -11.34 11.82
CA MET A 403 -11.04 -11.68 12.13
C MET A 403 -11.99 -10.74 11.39
N ILE A 404 -12.98 -11.30 10.72
CA ILE A 404 -13.97 -10.57 9.90
C ILE A 404 -15.30 -10.61 10.64
N GLU A 405 -15.81 -9.44 11.02
CA GLU A 405 -17.01 -9.29 11.87
C GLU A 405 -17.01 -10.16 13.14
N GLN A 406 -15.83 -10.52 13.67
CA GLN A 406 -15.65 -11.45 14.80
C GLN A 406 -16.26 -12.85 14.58
N ARG A 407 -16.63 -13.21 13.34
CA ARG A 407 -17.29 -14.49 13.01
C ARG A 407 -16.38 -15.45 12.26
N GLN A 408 -15.61 -14.92 11.31
CA GLN A 408 -14.71 -15.70 10.47
C GLN A 408 -13.28 -15.24 10.69
N THR A 409 -12.32 -16.15 10.54
CA THR A 409 -10.91 -15.85 10.68
C THR A 409 -10.18 -16.19 9.38
N ALA A 410 -9.27 -15.30 8.98
CA ALA A 410 -8.35 -15.50 7.87
C ALA A 410 -6.93 -15.67 8.45
N PRO A 411 -6.22 -16.76 8.12
CA PRO A 411 -4.83 -16.95 8.55
C PRO A 411 -3.92 -15.96 7.81
N CYS A 412 -2.91 -15.44 8.53
CA CYS A 412 -1.96 -14.48 7.98
C CYS A 412 -0.51 -14.96 8.08
N VAL A 413 0.28 -14.62 7.07
CA VAL A 413 1.73 -14.86 6.98
C VAL A 413 2.46 -13.52 7.07
N VAL A 414 3.45 -13.43 7.94
CA VAL A 414 4.27 -12.22 8.09
C VAL A 414 5.28 -12.14 6.95
N LEU A 415 5.21 -11.09 6.13
CA LEU A 415 6.19 -10.86 5.05
C LEU A 415 7.43 -10.17 5.61
N ASN A 416 7.26 -9.11 6.39
CA ASN A 416 8.31 -8.39 7.09
C ASN A 416 7.73 -7.74 8.36
N SER A 417 8.52 -6.95 9.10
CA SER A 417 8.03 -6.33 10.35
C SER A 417 6.88 -5.33 10.17
N ALA A 418 6.58 -4.90 8.94
CA ALA A 418 5.54 -3.93 8.62
C ALA A 418 4.32 -4.53 7.92
N ILE A 419 4.47 -5.63 7.16
CA ILE A 419 3.42 -6.17 6.27
C ILE A 419 3.15 -7.65 6.61
N ALA A 420 1.86 -7.95 6.82
CA ALA A 420 1.34 -9.32 6.86
C ALA A 420 0.39 -9.55 5.69
N ARG A 421 0.38 -10.77 5.14
CA ARG A 421 -0.52 -11.23 4.09
C ARG A 421 -1.55 -12.20 4.65
N CYS A 422 -2.83 -11.88 4.56
CA CYS A 422 -3.94 -12.68 5.06
C CYS A 422 -4.71 -13.34 3.92
N HIS A 423 -5.03 -14.62 4.07
CA HIS A 423 -5.78 -15.40 3.08
C HIS A 423 -7.28 -15.39 3.40
N LEU A 424 -8.07 -14.69 2.59
CA LEU A 424 -9.49 -14.50 2.88
C LEU A 424 -10.31 -15.78 2.58
N PRO A 425 -11.21 -16.18 3.50
CA PRO A 425 -12.19 -17.23 3.25
C PRO A 425 -13.31 -16.72 2.32
N LYS A 426 -14.17 -17.63 1.87
CA LYS A 426 -15.40 -17.25 1.15
C LYS A 426 -16.39 -16.59 2.09
N ILE A 427 -16.90 -15.43 1.69
CA ILE A 427 -17.90 -14.68 2.46
C ILE A 427 -19.10 -14.44 1.55
N TYR A 428 -20.19 -15.18 1.77
CA TYR A 428 -21.40 -15.05 0.97
C TYR A 428 -22.28 -13.86 1.38
N ASP A 429 -21.63 -12.75 1.74
CA ASP A 429 -22.27 -11.49 2.11
C ASP A 429 -21.48 -10.33 1.50
N TRP A 430 -22.19 -9.31 1.03
CA TRP A 430 -21.62 -8.16 0.35
C TRP A 430 -21.81 -6.91 1.20
N GLY A 431 -20.86 -5.99 1.12
CA GLY A 431 -20.85 -4.78 1.93
C GLY A 431 -19.55 -4.56 2.69
N THR A 432 -19.52 -3.46 3.43
CA THR A 432 -18.36 -3.10 4.26
C THR A 432 -18.34 -3.97 5.50
N LYS A 433 -17.23 -4.65 5.72
CA LYS A 433 -17.00 -5.53 6.87
C LYS A 433 -15.87 -4.95 7.71
N THR A 434 -16.11 -4.83 9.01
CA THR A 434 -15.07 -4.46 9.97
C THR A 434 -14.18 -5.67 10.21
N VAL A 435 -12.87 -5.45 10.15
CA VAL A 435 -11.86 -6.48 10.39
C VAL A 435 -10.98 -6.13 11.58
N TYR A 436 -10.57 -7.16 12.29
CA TYR A 436 -9.75 -7.08 13.49
C TYR A 436 -8.49 -7.91 13.30
N PHE A 437 -7.33 -7.29 13.36
CA PHE A 437 -6.04 -7.98 13.21
C PHE A 437 -5.36 -8.12 14.57
N GLN A 438 -4.99 -9.35 14.92
CA GLN A 438 -4.38 -9.65 16.21
C GLN A 438 -3.52 -10.92 16.17
N PRO A 439 -2.57 -11.08 17.11
CA PRO A 439 -1.91 -12.37 17.34
C PRO A 439 -2.95 -13.45 17.71
N GLN A 440 -2.75 -14.66 17.22
CA GLN A 440 -3.66 -15.79 17.49
C GLN A 440 -3.67 -16.20 18.97
N THR A 441 -2.58 -15.93 19.69
CA THR A 441 -2.43 -16.24 21.12
C THR A 441 -3.09 -15.21 22.03
N GLY A 442 -3.61 -14.10 21.49
CA GLY A 442 -4.38 -13.11 22.25
C GLY A 442 -5.74 -13.71 22.63
N GLY A 443 -6.08 -13.70 23.92
CA GLY A 443 -7.39 -14.16 24.38
C GLY A 443 -8.51 -13.32 23.75
N ALA A 444 -9.73 -13.87 23.69
CA ALA A 444 -10.91 -13.20 23.13
C ALA A 444 -11.28 -11.84 23.78
N ASN A 445 -10.60 -11.47 24.88
CA ASN A 445 -10.82 -10.25 25.66
C ASN A 445 -9.66 -9.23 25.57
N ASP A 446 -8.64 -9.45 24.74
CA ASP A 446 -7.57 -8.46 24.58
C ASP A 446 -8.08 -7.27 23.74
N GLU A 447 -8.27 -6.12 24.39
CA GLU A 447 -8.61 -4.80 23.79
C GLU A 447 -7.56 -4.25 22.80
N LYS A 448 -6.62 -5.09 22.33
CA LYS A 448 -5.46 -4.70 21.50
C LYS A 448 -5.61 -5.14 20.04
N ALA A 449 -6.82 -5.43 19.58
CA ALA A 449 -7.06 -5.75 18.18
C ALA A 449 -6.99 -4.49 17.31
N PHE A 450 -6.19 -4.56 16.24
CA PHE A 450 -6.07 -3.48 15.26
C PHE A 450 -7.33 -3.47 14.39
N VAL A 451 -7.92 -2.31 14.08
CA VAL A 451 -9.23 -2.23 13.38
C VAL A 451 -9.07 -1.67 11.96
N GLY A 452 -9.77 -2.28 11.01
CA GLY A 452 -9.82 -1.87 9.61
C GLY A 452 -11.15 -2.20 8.94
N TYR A 453 -11.25 -1.86 7.65
CA TYR A 453 -12.47 -2.06 6.87
C TYR A 453 -12.13 -2.66 5.50
N ILE A 454 -12.90 -3.67 5.10
CA ILE A 454 -12.81 -4.30 3.78
C ILE A 454 -14.20 -4.29 3.14
N TYR A 455 -14.29 -3.92 1.87
CA TYR A 455 -15.53 -3.93 1.12
C TYR A 455 -15.64 -5.22 0.27
N PHE A 456 -16.54 -6.12 0.65
CA PHE A 456 -16.80 -7.36 -0.08
C PHE A 456 -17.81 -7.11 -1.19
N VAL A 457 -17.46 -7.48 -2.42
CA VAL A 457 -18.28 -7.28 -3.62
C VAL A 457 -18.49 -8.58 -4.39
N PRO A 458 -19.58 -8.70 -5.16
CA PRO A 458 -19.72 -9.77 -6.14
C PRO A 458 -18.58 -9.73 -7.18
N PRO A 459 -18.22 -10.89 -7.79
CA PRO A 459 -17.13 -10.96 -8.77
C PRO A 459 -17.27 -10.00 -9.96
N THR A 460 -18.50 -9.61 -10.30
CA THR A 460 -18.81 -8.67 -11.40
C THR A 460 -18.44 -7.22 -11.09
N LEU A 461 -18.25 -6.87 -9.81
CA LEU A 461 -17.90 -5.52 -9.35
C LEU A 461 -16.47 -5.44 -8.80
N ASP A 462 -15.78 -6.58 -8.68
CA ASP A 462 -14.39 -6.62 -8.24
C ASP A 462 -13.49 -5.90 -9.26
N PRO A 463 -12.79 -4.81 -8.87
CA PRO A 463 -11.88 -4.09 -9.76
C PRO A 463 -10.56 -4.84 -10.01
N MET A 464 -10.23 -5.83 -9.19
CA MET A 464 -9.02 -6.65 -9.31
C MET A 464 -9.28 -8.02 -9.92
N ARG A 465 -10.48 -8.27 -10.44
CA ARG A 465 -10.84 -9.53 -11.08
C ARG A 465 -9.91 -9.88 -12.25
N LEU A 466 -9.90 -11.16 -12.60
CA LEU A 466 -9.37 -11.60 -13.89
C LEU A 466 -10.25 -11.01 -15.00
N ASP A 467 -9.66 -10.24 -15.91
CA ASP A 467 -10.39 -9.72 -17.05
C ASP A 467 -10.49 -10.79 -18.14
N ILE A 468 -11.69 -10.97 -18.67
CA ILE A 468 -12.04 -12.01 -19.65
C ILE A 468 -12.67 -11.38 -20.91
N GLY A 469 -12.46 -10.08 -21.10
CA GLY A 469 -13.08 -9.28 -22.14
C GLY A 469 -14.59 -9.12 -21.93
N ASN A 470 -15.32 -9.10 -23.05
CA ASN A 470 -16.76 -8.91 -23.02
C ASN A 470 -17.47 -10.13 -22.43
N THR A 471 -18.04 -9.97 -21.22
CA THR A 471 -18.74 -11.04 -20.51
C THR A 471 -19.91 -11.60 -21.33
N TYR A 472 -20.59 -10.81 -22.17
CA TYR A 472 -21.73 -11.29 -22.98
C TYR A 472 -21.35 -12.36 -24.01
N ASP A 473 -20.12 -12.32 -24.51
CA ASP A 473 -19.67 -13.27 -25.53
C ASP A 473 -19.54 -14.69 -24.97
N TRP A 474 -19.36 -14.83 -23.65
CA TRP A 474 -19.36 -16.11 -22.93
C TRP A 474 -20.76 -16.76 -22.80
N PHE A 475 -21.83 -16.03 -23.12
CA PHE A 475 -23.21 -16.51 -23.05
C PHE A 475 -23.82 -16.73 -24.45
N ARG A 476 -23.08 -16.43 -25.52
CA ARG A 476 -23.47 -16.76 -26.89
C ARG A 476 -23.35 -18.27 -27.11
N ASN A 477 -24.23 -18.82 -27.93
CA ASN A 477 -24.16 -20.21 -28.36
C ASN A 477 -24.06 -20.26 -29.90
N PRO A 478 -22.90 -20.68 -30.48
CA PRO A 478 -21.65 -20.97 -29.79
C PRO A 478 -20.91 -19.67 -29.36
N PRO A 479 -20.08 -19.72 -28.32
CA PRO A 479 -19.21 -18.58 -27.98
C PRO A 479 -18.09 -18.46 -29.01
N PRO A 480 -17.43 -17.28 -29.11
CA PRO A 480 -16.25 -17.13 -29.94
C PRO A 480 -15.17 -18.15 -29.55
N MET A 481 -14.56 -18.77 -30.55
CA MET A 481 -13.56 -19.83 -30.34
C MET A 481 -12.34 -19.35 -29.54
N VAL A 482 -11.97 -18.07 -29.70
CA VAL A 482 -10.83 -17.46 -29.03
C VAL A 482 -11.30 -16.31 -28.16
N MET A 483 -11.02 -16.40 -26.86
CA MET A 483 -11.40 -15.38 -25.88
C MET A 483 -10.14 -14.68 -25.33
N PRO A 484 -10.18 -13.36 -25.09
CA PRO A 484 -9.08 -12.66 -24.45
C PRO A 484 -9.11 -12.85 -22.93
N ILE A 485 -7.94 -12.87 -22.31
CA ILE A 485 -7.78 -12.78 -20.87
C ILE A 485 -6.68 -11.76 -20.55
N SER A 486 -6.83 -11.01 -19.45
CA SER A 486 -5.78 -10.12 -18.98
C SER A 486 -5.69 -10.02 -17.45
N TRP A 487 -4.48 -9.85 -16.95
CA TRP A 487 -4.21 -9.67 -15.53
C TRP A 487 -2.97 -8.82 -15.32
N TYR A 488 -2.76 -8.30 -14.11
CA TYR A 488 -1.52 -7.66 -13.73
C TYR A 488 -0.57 -8.65 -13.04
N PRO A 489 0.62 -8.93 -13.60
CA PRO A 489 1.59 -9.85 -13.02
C PRO A 489 1.98 -9.60 -11.57
N ARG A 490 1.98 -8.33 -11.12
CA ARG A 490 2.26 -7.95 -9.72
C ARG A 490 1.31 -8.56 -8.68
N ASN A 491 0.14 -9.05 -9.10
CA ASN A 491 -0.84 -9.65 -8.19
C ASN A 491 -0.48 -11.08 -7.76
N PHE A 492 0.55 -11.68 -8.35
CA PHE A 492 0.96 -13.06 -8.08
C PHE A 492 2.39 -13.11 -7.56
N THR A 493 2.57 -13.68 -6.38
CA THR A 493 3.89 -13.97 -5.80
C THR A 493 4.11 -15.47 -5.71
N ASN A 494 5.37 -15.90 -5.83
CA ASN A 494 5.72 -17.30 -5.79
C ASN A 494 5.47 -17.87 -4.39
N PRO A 495 4.57 -18.87 -4.24
CA PRO A 495 4.26 -19.48 -2.95
C PRO A 495 5.40 -20.36 -2.41
N ASP A 496 6.28 -20.86 -3.27
CA ASP A 496 7.37 -21.78 -2.92
C ASP A 496 8.65 -21.04 -2.52
N LEU A 497 8.76 -19.75 -2.86
CA LEU A 497 9.78 -18.90 -2.27
C LEU A 497 9.45 -18.76 -0.79
N ASN A 498 10.26 -19.40 0.06
CA ASN A 498 10.16 -19.25 1.50
C ASN A 498 10.28 -17.76 1.85
N ILE A 499 9.14 -17.11 2.06
CA ILE A 499 9.04 -15.76 2.66
C ILE A 499 9.73 -15.74 4.04
N VAL A 500 9.98 -16.92 4.61
CA VAL A 500 10.72 -17.17 5.85
C VAL A 500 12.21 -16.80 5.72
N ASP A 501 12.83 -16.90 4.54
CA ASP A 501 14.22 -16.46 4.37
C ASP A 501 14.27 -14.93 4.45
N GLN A 502 15.07 -14.41 5.39
CA GLN A 502 15.21 -12.97 5.67
C GLN A 502 15.72 -12.14 4.48
N ASN A 503 16.15 -12.80 3.41
CA ASN A 503 16.84 -12.19 2.28
C ASN A 503 15.92 -11.82 1.11
N ILE A 504 14.68 -12.31 1.05
CA ILE A 504 13.77 -12.01 -0.07
C ILE A 504 12.99 -10.73 0.23
N ARG A 505 13.14 -9.72 -0.65
CA ARG A 505 12.42 -8.44 -0.55
C ARG A 505 11.16 -8.47 -1.40
N ILE A 506 10.11 -7.76 -0.98
CA ILE A 506 8.86 -7.63 -1.77
C ILE A 506 9.13 -6.96 -3.11
N SER A 507 10.12 -6.06 -3.14
CA SER A 507 10.55 -5.34 -4.32
C SER A 507 11.29 -6.19 -5.36
N ASP A 508 11.76 -7.39 -5.01
CA ASP A 508 12.55 -8.27 -5.90
C ASP A 508 11.70 -8.89 -7.01
N ASP A 509 12.16 -8.78 -8.26
CA ASP A 509 11.43 -9.28 -9.43
C ASP A 509 11.31 -10.82 -9.47
N ASN A 510 12.23 -11.54 -8.82
CA ASN A 510 12.16 -13.00 -8.70
C ASN A 510 10.94 -13.47 -7.90
N LEU A 511 10.44 -12.64 -6.97
CA LEU A 511 9.23 -12.95 -6.20
C LEU A 511 8.00 -13.13 -7.09
N TYR A 512 7.97 -12.44 -8.23
CA TYR A 512 6.85 -12.44 -9.17
C TYR A 512 7.01 -13.48 -10.29
N SER A 513 8.11 -14.23 -10.31
CA SER A 513 8.32 -15.35 -11.23
C SER A 513 7.50 -16.55 -10.77
N VAL A 514 6.29 -16.69 -11.33
CA VAL A 514 5.31 -17.71 -10.96
C VAL A 514 4.73 -18.37 -12.19
N GLN A 515 4.50 -19.69 -12.14
CA GLN A 515 3.71 -20.40 -13.13
C GLN A 515 2.24 -20.39 -12.71
N LEU A 516 1.36 -19.90 -13.59
CA LEU A 516 -0.06 -19.69 -13.33
C LEU A 516 -0.90 -20.66 -14.15
N GLY A 517 -1.86 -21.33 -13.51
CA GLY A 517 -2.85 -22.16 -14.17
C GLY A 517 -4.17 -21.41 -14.30
N LEU A 518 -4.79 -21.48 -15.47
CA LEU A 518 -6.14 -21.00 -15.70
C LEU A 518 -7.14 -22.14 -15.52
N TYR A 519 -7.88 -22.09 -14.41
CA TYR A 519 -8.83 -23.12 -14.01
C TYR A 519 -10.26 -22.70 -14.29
N VAL A 520 -11.09 -23.66 -14.69
CA VAL A 520 -12.55 -23.50 -14.73
C VAL A 520 -13.15 -24.06 -13.45
N VAL A 521 -13.86 -23.23 -12.71
CA VAL A 521 -14.58 -23.62 -11.49
C VAL A 521 -16.07 -23.60 -11.77
N GLY A 522 -16.70 -24.76 -11.71
CA GLY A 522 -18.15 -24.93 -11.82
C GLY A 522 -18.85 -24.53 -10.53
N TYR A 523 -20.00 -23.88 -10.69
CA TYR A 523 -20.92 -23.54 -9.60
C TYR A 523 -22.23 -24.29 -9.79
N LYS A 524 -22.69 -24.93 -8.71
CA LYS A 524 -24.04 -25.48 -8.60
C LYS A 524 -24.55 -25.29 -7.18
N GLU A 525 -25.85 -25.40 -6.99
CA GLU A 525 -26.48 -25.36 -5.67
C GLU A 525 -27.04 -26.75 -5.36
N SER A 526 -26.73 -27.29 -4.18
CA SER A 526 -27.34 -28.53 -3.69
C SER A 526 -28.33 -28.20 -2.58
N LEU A 527 -29.45 -28.91 -2.55
CA LEU A 527 -30.38 -28.83 -1.41
C LEU A 527 -29.71 -29.49 -0.21
N ASP A 528 -29.54 -28.74 0.87
CA ASP A 528 -29.16 -29.32 2.15
C ASP A 528 -30.40 -29.43 3.04
N GLU A 529 -30.84 -30.66 3.25
CA GLU A 529 -32.05 -30.97 4.03
C GLU A 529 -31.90 -30.60 5.52
N GLN A 530 -30.69 -30.57 6.06
CA GLN A 530 -30.45 -30.26 7.46
C GLN A 530 -30.64 -28.77 7.75
N ILE A 531 -30.14 -27.90 6.86
CA ILE A 531 -30.29 -26.44 7.01
C ILE A 531 -31.50 -25.87 6.26
N LYS A 532 -32.23 -26.71 5.51
CA LYS A 532 -33.36 -26.33 4.64
C LYS A 532 -33.04 -25.14 3.73
N LYS A 533 -31.79 -25.08 3.25
CA LYS A 533 -31.26 -24.02 2.40
C LYS A 533 -30.38 -24.63 1.32
N PHE A 534 -30.33 -23.97 0.18
CA PHE A 534 -29.38 -24.30 -0.87
C PHE A 534 -27.95 -24.00 -0.39
N ARG A 535 -27.05 -24.97 -0.55
CA ARG A 535 -25.62 -24.79 -0.30
C ARG A 535 -24.89 -24.58 -1.63
N PRO A 536 -24.09 -23.51 -1.75
CA PRO A 536 -23.26 -23.31 -2.92
C PRO A 536 -22.14 -24.35 -2.96
N GLU A 537 -22.04 -25.09 -4.05
CA GLU A 537 -20.97 -26.04 -4.33
C GLU A 537 -20.08 -25.50 -5.45
N HIS A 538 -18.79 -25.37 -5.16
CA HIS A 538 -17.77 -24.97 -6.12
C HIS A 538 -16.83 -26.13 -6.39
N ARG A 539 -16.64 -26.48 -7.66
CA ARG A 539 -15.76 -27.59 -8.05
C ARG A 539 -14.84 -27.20 -9.21
N VAL A 540 -13.55 -27.49 -9.08
CA VAL A 540 -12.59 -27.33 -10.18
C VAL A 540 -12.88 -28.41 -11.23
N LEU A 541 -13.18 -28.00 -12.46
CA LEU A 541 -13.57 -28.91 -13.55
C LEU A 541 -12.39 -29.25 -14.46
N ALA A 542 -11.62 -28.24 -14.84
CA ALA A 542 -10.52 -28.35 -15.80
C ALA A 542 -9.49 -27.23 -15.62
N ARG A 543 -8.27 -27.45 -16.10
CA ARG A 543 -7.27 -26.40 -16.40
C ARG A 543 -7.20 -26.23 -17.91
N LEU A 544 -7.42 -24.99 -18.37
CA LEU A 544 -7.45 -24.66 -19.79
C LEU A 544 -6.06 -24.49 -20.36
N ALA A 545 -5.21 -23.76 -19.64
CA ALA A 545 -3.86 -23.43 -20.04
C ALA A 545 -3.00 -23.08 -18.83
N THR A 546 -1.69 -23.11 -19.04
CA THR A 546 -0.68 -22.69 -18.07
C THR A 546 0.17 -21.59 -18.66
N TYR A 547 0.42 -20.54 -17.88
CA TYR A 547 1.13 -19.33 -18.27
C TYR A 547 2.34 -19.09 -17.37
N SER A 548 3.39 -18.51 -17.94
CA SER A 548 4.49 -17.93 -17.16
C SER A 548 4.17 -16.46 -16.88
N ASN A 549 4.22 -16.07 -15.61
CA ASN A 549 4.00 -14.69 -15.21
C ASN A 549 5.17 -13.82 -15.64
N ARG A 550 4.91 -12.75 -16.40
CA ARG A 550 5.98 -11.83 -16.85
C ARG A 550 6.44 -10.96 -15.68
N ASN A 551 7.60 -11.29 -15.12
CA ASN A 551 8.13 -10.66 -13.91
C ASN A 551 9.03 -9.44 -14.16
N THR A 552 9.22 -9.02 -15.41
CA THR A 552 10.02 -7.83 -15.74
C THR A 552 9.32 -6.55 -15.26
N TYR A 553 10.10 -5.53 -14.89
CA TYR A 553 9.61 -4.23 -14.40
C TYR A 553 8.47 -3.61 -15.23
N GLU A 554 8.48 -3.73 -16.56
CA GLU A 554 7.42 -3.17 -17.43
C GLU A 554 6.02 -3.73 -17.12
N TYR A 555 5.93 -5.04 -16.90
CA TYR A 555 4.67 -5.74 -16.63
C TYR A 555 4.20 -5.59 -15.17
N ARG A 556 4.93 -4.82 -14.35
CA ARG A 556 4.41 -4.35 -13.07
C ARG A 556 3.27 -3.35 -13.26
N TRP A 557 3.35 -2.55 -14.33
CA TRP A 557 2.42 -1.45 -14.62
C TRP A 557 1.51 -1.73 -15.81
N LYS A 558 1.89 -2.68 -16.67
CA LYS A 558 1.07 -3.13 -17.80
C LYS A 558 0.41 -4.47 -17.51
N PRO A 559 -0.85 -4.67 -17.93
CA PRO A 559 -1.44 -5.99 -17.89
C PRO A 559 -0.71 -6.93 -18.85
N GLN A 560 -0.59 -8.20 -18.46
CA GLN A 560 -0.28 -9.28 -19.37
C GLN A 560 -1.59 -9.73 -20.03
N GLU A 561 -1.58 -9.72 -21.36
CA GLU A 561 -2.73 -10.10 -22.17
C GLU A 561 -2.42 -11.40 -22.90
N GLU A 562 -3.34 -12.36 -22.82
CA GLU A 562 -3.23 -13.64 -23.49
C GLU A 562 -4.56 -14.00 -24.16
N ARG A 563 -4.54 -15.01 -25.04
CA ARG A 563 -5.74 -15.54 -25.71
C ARG A 563 -5.90 -17.01 -25.40
N ILE A 564 -7.13 -17.43 -25.11
CA ILE A 564 -7.48 -18.82 -24.84
C ILE A 564 -8.33 -19.39 -25.97
N ASN A 565 -8.04 -20.63 -26.36
CA ASN A 565 -8.86 -21.38 -27.31
C ASN A 565 -9.79 -22.32 -26.53
N LEU A 566 -11.11 -22.07 -26.61
CA LEU A 566 -12.10 -22.82 -25.82
C LEU A 566 -12.22 -24.30 -26.22
N ASN A 567 -11.74 -24.68 -27.40
CA ASN A 567 -11.75 -26.09 -27.86
C ASN A 567 -10.60 -26.92 -27.27
N GLN A 568 -9.63 -26.28 -26.62
CA GLN A 568 -8.45 -26.94 -26.09
C GLN A 568 -8.50 -26.91 -24.56
N ILE A 569 -8.39 -28.09 -23.96
CA ILE A 569 -8.31 -28.25 -22.51
C ILE A 569 -7.00 -28.98 -22.21
N GLU A 570 -6.12 -28.30 -21.48
CA GLU A 570 -4.83 -28.86 -21.07
C GLU A 570 -5.02 -30.07 -20.14
N ARG A 571 -5.91 -29.94 -19.14
CA ARG A 571 -6.12 -31.00 -18.14
C ARG A 571 -7.55 -31.02 -17.60
N TRP A 572 -8.09 -32.22 -17.42
CA TRP A 572 -9.37 -32.45 -16.76
C TRP A 572 -9.18 -32.89 -15.30
N TYR A 573 -10.04 -32.40 -14.40
CA TYR A 573 -10.14 -32.85 -13.00
C TYR A 573 -11.42 -33.65 -12.74
N LEU A 574 -12.22 -33.87 -13.78
CA LEU A 574 -13.37 -34.77 -13.79
C LEU A 574 -12.96 -36.11 -14.39
N THR A 575 -13.51 -37.19 -13.83
CA THR A 575 -13.44 -38.52 -14.44
C THR A 575 -14.23 -38.58 -15.75
N ASP A 576 -13.94 -39.56 -16.61
CA ASP A 576 -14.66 -39.75 -17.89
C ASP A 576 -16.17 -39.83 -17.71
N TRP A 577 -16.62 -40.54 -16.67
CA TRP A 577 -18.03 -40.65 -16.35
C TRP A 577 -18.64 -39.31 -15.94
N GLU A 578 -17.97 -38.53 -15.10
CA GLU A 578 -18.44 -37.22 -14.66
C GLU A 578 -18.47 -36.20 -15.80
N ARG A 579 -17.53 -36.30 -16.75
CA ARG A 579 -17.55 -35.46 -17.97
C ARG A 579 -18.81 -35.72 -18.79
N MET A 580 -19.22 -36.98 -18.91
CA MET A 580 -20.40 -37.35 -19.70
C MET A 580 -21.73 -37.14 -18.97
N ASN A 581 -21.76 -37.25 -17.64
CA ASN A 581 -23.01 -37.29 -16.86
C ASN A 581 -23.20 -36.13 -15.86
N THR A 582 -22.14 -35.44 -15.48
CA THR A 582 -22.20 -34.40 -14.44
C THR A 582 -21.86 -33.02 -14.97
N LEU A 583 -21.02 -32.91 -16.00
CA LEU A 583 -20.55 -31.63 -16.53
C LEU A 583 -21.70 -30.70 -16.96
N PHE A 584 -22.76 -31.24 -17.56
CA PHE A 584 -23.92 -30.45 -17.97
C PHE A 584 -24.69 -29.85 -16.78
N THR A 585 -24.61 -30.44 -15.59
CA THR A 585 -25.28 -29.88 -14.39
C THR A 585 -24.69 -28.53 -13.97
N PHE A 586 -23.45 -28.22 -14.37
CA PHE A 586 -22.83 -26.93 -14.14
C PHE A 586 -23.19 -25.93 -15.24
N ARG A 587 -24.23 -25.12 -15.01
CA ARG A 587 -24.65 -24.06 -15.94
C ARG A 587 -23.72 -22.86 -15.96
N PHE A 588 -23.31 -22.45 -14.75
CA PHE A 588 -22.48 -21.29 -14.52
C PHE A 588 -21.21 -21.70 -13.79
N GLY A 589 -20.19 -20.88 -13.96
CA GLY A 589 -18.94 -20.99 -13.26
C GLY A 589 -18.18 -19.69 -13.39
N TYR A 590 -16.89 -19.76 -13.12
CA TYR A 590 -15.96 -18.66 -13.31
C TYR A 590 -14.59 -19.23 -13.64
N LEU A 591 -13.74 -18.39 -14.22
CA LEU A 591 -12.34 -18.68 -14.36
C LEU A 591 -11.61 -18.25 -13.10
N LYS A 592 -10.62 -19.05 -12.70
CA LYS A 592 -9.68 -18.71 -11.64
C LYS A 592 -8.26 -18.85 -12.18
N LEU A 593 -7.48 -17.77 -12.10
CA LEU A 593 -6.06 -17.76 -12.39
C LEU A 593 -5.31 -17.86 -11.06
N ALA A 594 -4.54 -18.92 -10.87
CA ALA A 594 -3.84 -19.18 -9.60
C ALA A 594 -2.48 -19.84 -9.83
N PRO A 595 -1.51 -19.70 -8.90
CA PRO A 595 -0.24 -20.41 -8.98
C PRO A 595 -0.41 -21.93 -9.04
N VAL A 596 0.36 -22.59 -9.91
CA VAL A 596 0.36 -24.05 -10.06
C VAL A 596 1.29 -24.66 -9.02
N ARG A 597 0.83 -25.71 -8.32
CA ARG A 597 1.69 -26.50 -7.43
C ARG A 597 2.39 -27.62 -8.21
N PRO A 598 3.63 -28.00 -7.88
CA PRO A 598 4.32 -29.11 -8.53
C PRO A 598 3.57 -30.45 -8.45
N ASN A 599 2.77 -30.68 -7.39
CA ASN A 599 2.07 -31.94 -7.10
C ASN A 599 0.53 -31.83 -7.21
N ASP A 600 0.01 -31.10 -8.19
CA ASP A 600 -1.44 -30.82 -8.38
C ASP A 600 -2.29 -32.07 -8.80
N ASP A 601 -1.91 -33.26 -8.34
CA ASP A 601 -2.19 -34.55 -8.99
C ASP A 601 -3.34 -35.39 -8.41
N VAL A 602 -4.10 -34.94 -7.40
CA VAL A 602 -5.08 -35.82 -6.73
C VAL A 602 -6.45 -35.16 -6.56
N SER A 603 -7.38 -35.56 -7.44
CA SER A 603 -8.87 -35.61 -7.35
C SER A 603 -9.70 -34.44 -6.79
N SER A 604 -9.09 -33.41 -6.20
CA SER A 604 -9.73 -32.18 -5.72
C SER A 604 -8.66 -31.10 -5.64
N ALA A 605 -8.49 -30.33 -6.71
CA ALA A 605 -7.52 -29.24 -6.73
C ALA A 605 -7.95 -28.15 -5.71
N HIS A 606 -7.36 -28.17 -4.51
CA HIS A 606 -7.41 -27.04 -3.60
C HIS A 606 -6.50 -25.95 -4.16
N LEU A 607 -7.10 -25.07 -4.95
CA LEU A 607 -6.39 -23.99 -5.64
C LEU A 607 -5.85 -22.97 -4.63
N LEU A 608 -4.62 -22.53 -4.85
CA LEU A 608 -4.03 -21.40 -4.13
C LEU A 608 -4.84 -20.12 -4.33
N SER A 609 -4.55 -19.12 -3.51
CA SER A 609 -5.14 -17.80 -3.68
C SER A 609 -4.79 -17.21 -5.05
N GLY A 610 -5.74 -16.54 -5.69
CA GLY A 610 -5.57 -16.01 -7.04
C GLY A 610 -6.65 -15.03 -7.45
N LEU A 611 -6.73 -14.76 -8.75
CA LEU A 611 -7.73 -13.87 -9.33
C LEU A 611 -8.90 -14.67 -9.88
N VAL A 612 -10.11 -14.17 -9.67
CA VAL A 612 -11.36 -14.79 -10.14
C VAL A 612 -12.00 -13.87 -11.18
N SER A 613 -12.61 -14.44 -12.22
CA SER A 613 -13.32 -13.67 -13.25
C SER A 613 -14.76 -13.35 -12.85
N SER A 614 -15.44 -12.53 -13.67
CA SER A 614 -16.90 -12.51 -13.68
C SER A 614 -17.49 -13.89 -13.99
N PRO A 615 -18.73 -14.18 -13.56
CA PRO A 615 -19.39 -15.44 -13.87
C PRO A 615 -19.55 -15.63 -15.39
N ILE A 616 -19.30 -16.85 -15.85
CA ILE A 616 -19.44 -17.26 -17.24
C ILE A 616 -20.40 -18.45 -17.36
N SER A 617 -20.97 -18.64 -18.54
CA SER A 617 -21.67 -19.88 -18.84
C SER A 617 -20.65 -20.98 -19.20
N LEU A 618 -20.94 -22.22 -18.79
CA LEU A 618 -20.07 -23.37 -19.04
C LEU A 618 -20.60 -24.30 -20.15
N HIS A 619 -21.64 -23.89 -20.87
CA HIS A 619 -22.28 -24.69 -21.93
C HIS A 619 -21.30 -25.11 -23.04
N TRP A 620 -20.29 -24.29 -23.32
CA TRP A 620 -19.26 -24.56 -24.31
C TRP A 620 -18.39 -25.77 -23.96
N MET A 621 -18.29 -26.13 -22.68
CA MET A 621 -17.52 -27.30 -22.26
C MET A 621 -18.24 -28.63 -22.56
N TRP A 622 -19.57 -28.63 -22.71
CA TRP A 622 -20.37 -29.85 -22.77
C TRP A 622 -20.13 -30.70 -24.02
N THR A 623 -19.63 -30.07 -25.09
CA THR A 623 -19.29 -30.76 -26.35
C THR A 623 -17.79 -31.04 -26.46
N THR A 624 -16.97 -30.49 -25.56
CA THR A 624 -15.52 -30.61 -25.62
C THR A 624 -15.11 -32.03 -25.21
N ASN A 625 -14.39 -32.74 -26.09
CA ASN A 625 -13.99 -34.14 -25.93
C ASN A 625 -15.13 -35.18 -25.88
N ASN A 626 -16.37 -34.82 -26.22
CA ASN A 626 -17.42 -35.82 -26.43
C ASN A 626 -17.06 -36.68 -27.67
N PRO A 627 -17.00 -38.02 -27.57
CA PRO A 627 -16.62 -38.90 -28.69
C PRO A 627 -17.44 -38.66 -29.96
N GLN A 628 -18.70 -38.21 -29.84
CA GLN A 628 -19.56 -37.89 -30.98
C GLN A 628 -19.13 -36.64 -31.76
N PHE A 629 -18.33 -35.76 -31.14
CA PHE A 629 -17.94 -34.45 -31.68
C PHE A 629 -16.42 -34.24 -31.72
N GLN A 630 -15.61 -35.29 -31.50
CA GLN A 630 -14.14 -35.24 -31.34
C GLN A 630 -13.33 -34.98 -32.63
N THR A 631 -13.97 -34.76 -33.78
CA THR A 631 -13.25 -34.56 -35.06
C THR A 631 -12.55 -33.20 -35.11
N THR A 632 -11.31 -33.19 -35.61
CA THR A 632 -10.44 -32.01 -35.73
C THR A 632 -10.77 -31.11 -36.93
N THR A 633 -11.68 -31.54 -37.80
CA THR A 633 -12.24 -30.75 -38.92
C THR A 633 -13.66 -30.30 -38.59
N TYR A 634 -13.83 -29.00 -38.34
CA TYR A 634 -15.12 -28.37 -38.10
C TYR A 634 -15.83 -28.11 -39.44
N SER A 635 -16.64 -29.06 -39.90
CA SER A 635 -17.63 -28.75 -40.95
C SER A 635 -18.78 -27.93 -40.34
N ASP A 636 -19.44 -27.10 -41.14
CA ASP A 636 -20.62 -26.34 -40.70
C ASP A 636 -21.71 -27.26 -40.13
N GLN A 637 -21.83 -28.49 -40.67
CA GLN A 637 -22.73 -29.51 -40.15
C GLN A 637 -22.36 -29.97 -38.74
N ALA A 638 -21.08 -30.12 -38.42
CA ALA A 638 -20.62 -30.50 -37.09
C ALA A 638 -20.86 -29.38 -36.05
N GLN A 639 -20.74 -28.11 -36.46
CA GLN A 639 -21.08 -26.97 -35.60
C GLN A 639 -22.58 -26.94 -35.29
N ASN A 640 -23.42 -27.06 -36.33
CA ASN A 640 -24.88 -27.11 -36.15
C ASN A 640 -25.33 -28.27 -35.23
N ALA A 641 -24.68 -29.44 -35.32
CA ALA A 641 -24.98 -30.58 -34.44
C ALA A 641 -24.61 -30.31 -32.98
N ARG A 642 -23.48 -29.63 -32.73
CA ARG A 642 -23.08 -29.20 -31.38
C ARG A 642 -24.06 -28.18 -30.81
N ASP A 643 -24.50 -27.22 -31.62
CA ASP A 643 -25.44 -26.19 -31.20
C ASP A 643 -26.80 -26.79 -30.81
N GLN A 644 -27.29 -27.76 -31.61
CA GLN A 644 -28.50 -28.52 -31.29
C GLN A 644 -28.35 -29.32 -29.99
N PHE A 645 -27.21 -29.98 -29.78
CA PHE A 645 -26.95 -30.74 -28.55
C PHE A 645 -26.97 -29.83 -27.31
N VAL A 646 -26.27 -28.68 -27.36
CA VAL A 646 -26.26 -27.70 -26.27
C VAL A 646 -27.67 -27.16 -26.02
N SER A 647 -28.44 -26.87 -27.08
CA SER A 647 -29.83 -26.42 -26.96
C SER A 647 -30.71 -27.47 -26.28
N GLN A 648 -30.60 -28.74 -26.67
CA GLN A 648 -31.36 -29.83 -26.07
C GLN A 648 -31.02 -30.01 -24.59
N LYS A 649 -29.73 -30.06 -24.24
CA LYS A 649 -29.30 -30.21 -22.83
C LYS A 649 -29.72 -29.01 -21.98
N SER A 650 -29.67 -27.81 -22.53
CA SER A 650 -30.16 -26.61 -21.85
C SER A 650 -31.67 -26.67 -21.57
N LEU A 651 -32.46 -27.24 -22.50
CA LEU A 651 -33.91 -27.44 -22.33
C LEU A 651 -34.22 -28.49 -21.26
N GLU A 652 -33.54 -29.64 -21.29
CA GLU A 652 -33.69 -30.71 -20.29
C GLU A 652 -33.44 -30.16 -18.87
N MET A 653 -32.38 -29.38 -18.69
CA MET A 653 -32.07 -28.75 -17.39
C MET A 653 -33.10 -27.73 -16.91
N CYS A 654 -33.69 -26.96 -17.83
CA CYS A 654 -34.74 -26.00 -17.47
C CYS A 654 -36.02 -26.71 -16.99
N GLN A 655 -36.30 -27.90 -17.52
CA GLN A 655 -37.44 -28.71 -17.11
C GLN A 655 -37.24 -29.30 -15.71
N ASP A 656 -36.03 -29.81 -15.43
CA ASP A 656 -35.67 -30.38 -14.11
C ASP A 656 -35.76 -29.38 -12.94
N TRP A 657 -35.83 -28.08 -13.21
CA TRP A 657 -35.87 -27.04 -12.17
C TRP A 657 -37.27 -26.50 -11.88
N LEU A 658 -38.21 -26.72 -12.79
CA LEU A 658 -39.62 -26.32 -12.65
C LEU A 658 -40.50 -27.44 -12.09
N VAL A 659 -39.93 -28.64 -11.94
CA VAL A 659 -40.51 -29.81 -11.27
C VAL A 659 -39.90 -29.92 -9.89
#